data_AF-A0A8T0EES9-F1
#
_entry.id   AF-A0A8T0EES9-F1
#
_cell.length_a   1.000
_cell.length_b   1.000
_cell.length_c   1.000
_cell.angle_alpha   90.00
_cell.angle_beta   90.00
_cell.angle_gamma   90.00
#
_symmetry.space_group_name_H-M   'P 1'
#
loop_
_entity.id
_entity.type
_entity.pdbx_description
1 polymer ?
#
loop_
_entity_poly.entity_id
_entity_poly.type
_entity_poly.pdbx_seq_one_letter_code
_entity_poly.pdbx_strand_id
1 'polypeptide(L)'
;MDYWNSIIPLEDKALIKVTQKFCENRSFKEAVLGFACVYPQNESYYVTDEEREEIRRHFYSSTAESYAAFIRARYVRYERSLYRWETVMEEYIQRILSNTKELPQYFHDEAKEWISRHILEYLSYCRRLEVLTGLSRYFFVDFVTAEDWNVEGRLDEKSLAERLIANERLTVLQRYRIACTYCLTNLRRRLWWKLTQEERNSLNQNDDPLLTFEYNRSVLFWSYHMKGGKHYIVTGEADPWLGAAEIAVYDGNVFALRESWKNIQSHRQGAEASDMAFRCLNQWKICKASDWKRKLLALDCYSSPWSFSDFCLPTHYARMISFFFKNMDEDELEMFFEELLLRRKDWGALIYFLDWPNLDYFLPTLRLLQGFIPDEALKMVYLESLLYLASRHQTQEELTSPNKIRINGFYDYRTVLRQLWDETPAKYKRYAFKDIMEPNISDRYAFLIMLLGKNPFLEKDEWLFIRVFRDATVKEKKVFLMSSKWKQIFVTLVLRENWSLLDWFTKESFDEEENAVFRRWNITSSFGSGFCFDLLLQNKEVLLNNLIRWSLKSEDERKRFKHNLMYALPHIDVCLTLISEDKFSQVERMMNFCLENTEIQIFKERLANDDAFYSLILNHEWAVLNRYVAWCFESEEKIVKFKKKYFSGDGVDLYFHFVFREHLYEVQKFYQWFDLSPEEIEKLKKDTVFSFQSVDYILGLLYSMEPLPVVLLLWSLQDKKVIQDFKKTLQSYLTDDSNETKMAEYKLHGLVELLLSLKGMNSKVSDISGQ
;
A
#
# COMPACT_ATOMS: atom_id res chain seq x y z
N MET A 1 8.01 38.25 -9.16
CA MET A 1 6.56 38.45 -9.37
C MET A 1 6.26 38.83 -10.81
N ASP A 2 6.93 39.82 -11.40
CA ASP A 2 6.82 40.11 -12.84
C ASP A 2 7.25 38.94 -13.72
N TYR A 3 8.27 38.19 -13.26
CA TYR A 3 8.66 36.92 -13.84
C TYR A 3 7.55 35.87 -13.82
N TRP A 4 6.63 35.85 -12.85
CA TRP A 4 5.57 34.84 -12.75
C TRP A 4 4.28 35.27 -13.47
N ASN A 5 4.00 36.57 -13.53
CA ASN A 5 2.89 37.15 -14.30
C ASN A 5 3.00 36.91 -15.82
N SER A 6 4.18 36.55 -16.33
CA SER A 6 4.43 36.30 -17.74
C SER A 6 4.33 34.82 -18.16
N ILE A 7 4.17 33.88 -17.22
CA ILE A 7 4.29 32.42 -17.50
C ILE A 7 3.01 31.63 -17.17
N ILE A 8 2.01 32.23 -16.52
CA ILE A 8 0.79 31.52 -16.08
C ILE A 8 -0.43 31.95 -16.92
N PRO A 9 -1.30 31.03 -17.40
CA PRO A 9 -2.44 31.34 -18.26
C PRO A 9 -3.45 32.33 -17.63
N LEU A 10 -4.15 33.06 -18.51
CA LEU A 10 -5.05 34.17 -18.15
C LEU A 10 -6.24 33.80 -17.24
N GLU A 11 -6.58 32.51 -17.17
CA GLU A 11 -7.76 31.97 -16.49
C GLU A 11 -7.58 31.93 -14.95
N ASP A 12 -6.33 31.96 -14.45
CA ASP A 12 -6.00 31.87 -13.02
C ASP A 12 -5.77 33.24 -12.34
N LYS A 13 -6.12 34.34 -13.00
CA LYS A 13 -5.93 35.71 -12.47
C LYS A 13 -6.76 36.01 -11.21
N ALA A 14 -7.81 35.25 -10.94
CA ALA A 14 -8.58 35.35 -9.68
C ALA A 14 -7.79 34.80 -8.48
N LEU A 15 -7.03 33.72 -8.69
CA LEU A 15 -6.15 33.12 -7.68
C LEU A 15 -4.98 34.07 -7.37
N ILE A 16 -4.39 34.70 -8.40
CA ILE A 16 -3.33 35.72 -8.26
C ILE A 16 -3.81 36.91 -7.43
N LYS A 17 -5.03 37.42 -7.66
CA LYS A 17 -5.57 38.55 -6.87
C LYS A 17 -5.79 38.20 -5.39
N VAL A 18 -6.18 36.96 -5.10
CA VAL A 18 -6.37 36.47 -3.72
C VAL A 18 -5.03 36.26 -3.03
N THR A 19 -4.04 35.68 -3.73
CA THR A 19 -2.68 35.51 -3.23
C THR A 19 -1.92 36.83 -3.10
N GLN A 20 -2.12 37.79 -4.02
CA GLN A 20 -1.59 39.16 -3.91
C GLN A 20 -2.08 39.81 -2.62
N LYS A 21 -3.38 39.75 -2.36
CA LYS A 21 -3.99 40.29 -1.13
C LYS A 21 -3.53 39.58 0.14
N PHE A 22 -3.19 38.29 0.05
CA PHE A 22 -2.62 37.50 1.14
C PHE A 22 -1.16 37.87 1.43
N CYS A 23 -0.37 38.20 0.39
CA CYS A 23 1.05 38.52 0.50
C CYS A 23 1.35 40.01 0.72
N GLU A 24 0.38 40.91 0.51
CA GLU A 24 0.54 42.38 0.57
C GLU A 24 1.08 42.94 1.90
N ASN A 25 0.96 42.20 3.01
CA ASN A 25 1.41 42.63 4.35
C ASN A 25 2.28 41.60 5.09
N ARG A 26 2.91 40.65 4.37
CA ARG A 26 3.70 39.58 5.00
C ARG A 26 5.11 39.50 4.44
N SER A 27 6.05 39.00 5.23
CA SER A 27 7.45 38.88 4.85
C SER A 27 7.62 37.88 3.69
N PHE A 28 8.67 38.06 2.88
CA PHE A 28 8.97 37.17 1.75
C PHE A 28 9.10 35.69 2.19
N LYS A 29 9.60 35.44 3.40
CA LYS A 29 9.69 34.10 4.00
C LYS A 29 8.30 33.48 4.22
N GLU A 30 7.33 34.24 4.73
CA GLU A 30 5.96 33.78 4.95
C GLU A 30 5.19 33.55 3.64
N ALA A 31 5.44 34.38 2.62
CA ALA A 31 4.85 34.21 1.30
C ALA A 31 5.38 32.94 0.60
N VAL A 32 6.68 32.66 0.72
CA VAL A 32 7.31 31.44 0.18
C VAL A 32 6.84 30.19 0.93
N LEU A 33 6.72 30.23 2.26
CA LEU A 33 6.21 29.12 3.08
C LEU A 33 4.73 28.83 2.80
N GLY A 34 3.91 29.86 2.62
CA GLY A 34 2.51 29.71 2.19
C GLY A 34 2.39 29.05 0.81
N PHE A 35 3.30 29.38 -0.13
CA PHE A 35 3.30 28.80 -1.47
C PHE A 35 3.83 27.35 -1.50
N ALA A 36 4.88 27.06 -0.72
CA ALA A 36 5.47 25.72 -0.59
C ALA A 36 4.47 24.71 0.01
N CYS A 37 3.54 25.17 0.86
CA CYS A 37 2.52 24.33 1.47
C CYS A 37 1.29 24.08 0.57
N VAL A 38 1.08 24.87 -0.50
CA VAL A 38 0.00 24.64 -1.49
C VAL A 38 0.37 23.51 -2.46
N TYR A 39 1.67 23.21 -2.60
CA TYR A 39 2.19 22.13 -3.45
C TYR A 39 3.14 21.22 -2.63
N PRO A 40 2.59 20.31 -1.81
CA PRO A 40 3.36 19.56 -0.81
C PRO A 40 4.29 18.47 -1.37
N GLN A 41 4.46 18.34 -2.69
CA GLN A 41 5.26 17.27 -3.29
C GLN A 41 6.69 17.66 -3.70
N ASN A 42 7.17 18.86 -3.36
CA ASN A 42 8.60 19.17 -3.43
C ASN A 42 9.28 18.92 -2.07
N GLU A 43 9.42 17.64 -1.70
CA GLU A 43 10.13 17.20 -0.48
C GLU A 43 11.67 17.37 -0.55
N SER A 44 12.21 18.01 -1.58
CA SER A 44 13.67 18.17 -1.74
C SER A 44 14.26 19.44 -1.10
N TYR A 45 13.50 20.19 -0.30
CA TYR A 45 14.06 21.31 0.46
C TYR A 45 14.11 20.97 1.94
N TYR A 46 15.33 21.08 2.49
CA TYR A 46 15.66 20.89 3.89
C TYR A 46 14.81 21.80 4.78
N VAL A 47 13.79 21.22 5.41
CA VAL A 47 13.00 21.85 6.47
C VAL A 47 13.17 21.00 7.72
N THR A 48 13.66 21.58 8.80
CA THR A 48 13.91 20.84 10.05
C THR A 48 12.59 20.46 10.72
N ASP A 49 12.61 19.46 11.61
CA ASP A 49 11.42 19.05 12.35
C ASP A 49 10.85 20.18 13.22
N GLU A 50 11.68 21.13 13.65
CA GLU A 50 11.26 22.36 14.34
C GLU A 50 10.48 23.32 13.42
N GLU A 51 10.94 23.54 12.19
CA GLU A 51 10.21 24.35 11.20
C GLU A 51 8.89 23.67 10.80
N ARG A 52 8.87 22.33 10.77
CA ARG A 52 7.66 21.52 10.52
C ARG A 52 6.64 21.67 11.66
N GLU A 53 7.10 21.74 12.90
CA GLU A 53 6.26 21.94 14.07
C GLU A 53 5.81 23.40 14.24
N GLU A 54 6.62 24.36 13.79
CA GLU A 54 6.27 25.78 13.71
C GLU A 54 5.21 26.04 12.62
N ILE A 55 5.31 25.36 11.46
CA ILE A 55 4.28 25.33 10.41
C ILE A 55 2.97 24.77 10.97
N ARG A 56 3.01 23.67 11.72
CA ARG A 56 1.83 23.08 12.36
C ARG A 56 1.20 24.04 13.38
N ARG A 57 1.99 24.75 14.18
CA ARG A 57 1.48 25.76 15.14
C ARG A 57 0.86 26.98 14.45
N HIS A 58 1.41 27.44 13.33
CA HIS A 58 0.87 28.58 12.57
C HIS A 58 -0.40 28.25 11.76
N PHE A 59 -0.64 26.98 11.43
CA PHE A 59 -1.79 26.53 10.63
C PHE A 59 -3.12 26.56 11.42
N TYR A 60 -3.08 26.53 12.76
CA TYR A 60 -4.27 26.65 13.61
C TYR A 60 -4.79 28.10 13.77
N SER A 61 -4.67 28.93 12.72
CA SER A 61 -5.38 30.20 12.63
C SER A 61 -6.62 30.08 11.74
N SER A 62 -7.72 30.71 12.18
CA SER A 62 -9.10 30.50 11.68
C SER A 62 -9.32 30.73 10.18
N THR A 63 -8.45 31.49 9.52
CA THR A 63 -8.57 31.83 8.09
C THR A 63 -8.04 30.72 7.17
N ALA A 64 -6.97 30.01 7.56
CA ALA A 64 -6.45 28.85 6.83
C ALA A 64 -7.40 27.65 6.96
N GLU A 65 -8.03 27.49 8.12
CA GLU A 65 -9.10 26.51 8.34
C GLU A 65 -10.32 26.77 7.47
N SER A 66 -10.70 28.04 7.26
CA SER A 66 -11.84 28.41 6.40
C SER A 66 -11.58 28.11 4.91
N TYR A 67 -10.35 28.32 4.43
CA TYR A 67 -9.96 28.01 3.04
C TYR A 67 -9.78 26.50 2.82
N ALA A 68 -9.14 25.81 3.76
CA ALA A 68 -9.06 24.36 3.78
C ALA A 68 -10.45 23.73 3.94
N ALA A 69 -11.38 24.35 4.66
CA ALA A 69 -12.78 23.91 4.76
C ALA A 69 -13.55 24.12 3.45
N PHE A 70 -13.25 25.15 2.66
CA PHE A 70 -13.86 25.35 1.33
C PHE A 70 -13.39 24.31 0.31
N ILE A 71 -12.08 24.03 0.23
CA ILE A 71 -11.54 22.98 -0.63
C ILE A 71 -12.01 21.60 -0.14
N ARG A 72 -11.96 21.33 1.18
CA ARG A 72 -12.53 20.11 1.77
C ARG A 72 -14.02 20.00 1.50
N ALA A 73 -14.81 21.06 1.53
CA ALA A 73 -16.24 21.00 1.23
C ALA A 73 -16.52 20.69 -0.25
N ARG A 74 -15.70 21.20 -1.19
CA ARG A 74 -15.84 20.90 -2.62
C ARG A 74 -15.37 19.49 -2.96
N TYR A 75 -14.26 19.07 -2.35
CA TYR A 75 -13.74 17.71 -2.39
C TYR A 75 -14.72 16.71 -1.77
N VAL A 76 -15.26 16.97 -0.57
CA VAL A 76 -16.30 16.16 0.09
C VAL A 76 -17.60 16.13 -0.72
N ARG A 77 -17.97 17.18 -1.46
CA ARG A 77 -19.16 17.14 -2.34
C ARG A 77 -18.94 16.26 -3.57
N TYR A 78 -17.71 16.23 -4.08
CA TYR A 78 -17.29 15.39 -5.21
C TYR A 78 -17.05 13.94 -4.78
N GLU A 79 -16.31 13.69 -3.70
CA GLU A 79 -16.19 12.38 -3.04
C GLU A 79 -17.56 11.86 -2.64
N ARG A 80 -18.45 12.66 -2.04
CA ARG A 80 -19.82 12.20 -1.77
C ARG A 80 -20.58 11.87 -3.04
N SER A 81 -20.28 12.48 -4.18
CA SER A 81 -20.93 12.15 -5.45
C SER A 81 -20.33 10.87 -6.05
N LEU A 82 -19.01 10.72 -6.04
CA LEU A 82 -18.30 9.54 -6.52
C LEU A 82 -18.56 8.33 -5.63
N TYR A 83 -18.41 8.49 -4.31
CA TYR A 83 -18.77 7.51 -3.29
C TYR A 83 -20.27 7.22 -3.32
N ARG A 84 -21.18 8.18 -3.52
CA ARG A 84 -22.60 7.83 -3.75
C ARG A 84 -22.78 7.02 -5.03
N TRP A 85 -22.04 7.30 -6.08
CA TRP A 85 -22.11 6.54 -7.32
C TRP A 85 -21.54 5.13 -7.13
N GLU A 86 -20.34 4.99 -6.60
CA GLU A 86 -19.72 3.71 -6.24
C GLU A 86 -20.56 2.94 -5.23
N THR A 87 -21.17 3.60 -4.24
CA THR A 87 -22.08 2.97 -3.27
C THR A 87 -23.38 2.54 -3.93
N VAL A 88 -24.01 3.38 -4.76
CA VAL A 88 -25.23 3.01 -5.51
C VAL A 88 -24.93 1.87 -6.48
N MET A 89 -23.74 1.88 -7.09
CA MET A 89 -23.24 0.85 -7.98
C MET A 89 -22.98 -0.46 -7.25
N GLU A 90 -22.29 -0.40 -6.12
CA GLU A 90 -22.02 -1.51 -5.24
C GLU A 90 -23.34 -2.08 -4.69
N GLU A 91 -24.27 -1.25 -4.22
CA GLU A 91 -25.62 -1.65 -3.77
C GLU A 91 -26.42 -2.29 -4.91
N TYR A 92 -26.34 -1.76 -6.12
CA TYR A 92 -27.03 -2.30 -7.29
C TYR A 92 -26.44 -3.64 -7.72
N ILE A 93 -25.11 -3.74 -7.76
CA ILE A 93 -24.39 -5.00 -7.99
C ILE A 93 -24.76 -6.00 -6.91
N GLN A 94 -24.65 -5.64 -5.64
CA GLN A 94 -25.00 -6.51 -4.51
C GLN A 94 -26.47 -6.93 -4.56
N ARG A 95 -27.38 -6.07 -5.03
CA ARG A 95 -28.79 -6.43 -5.23
C ARG A 95 -28.98 -7.43 -6.37
N ILE A 96 -28.28 -7.26 -7.50
CA ILE A 96 -28.25 -8.23 -8.60
C ILE A 96 -27.72 -9.58 -8.10
N LEU A 97 -26.60 -9.56 -7.36
CA LEU A 97 -25.95 -10.74 -6.82
C LEU A 97 -26.71 -11.39 -5.65
N SER A 98 -27.51 -10.62 -4.92
CA SER A 98 -28.36 -11.13 -3.83
C SER A 98 -29.49 -12.05 -4.32
N ASN A 99 -29.78 -12.03 -5.63
CA ASN A 99 -30.71 -12.95 -6.26
C ASN A 99 -30.02 -14.25 -6.72
N THR A 100 -28.69 -14.34 -6.59
CA THR A 100 -27.87 -15.48 -6.99
C THR A 100 -27.15 -16.11 -5.79
N LYS A 101 -27.83 -16.22 -4.64
CA LYS A 101 -27.27 -16.70 -3.36
C LYS A 101 -26.71 -18.13 -3.40
N GLU A 102 -27.08 -18.92 -4.40
CA GLU A 102 -26.56 -20.28 -4.59
C GLU A 102 -25.20 -20.32 -5.32
N LEU A 103 -24.77 -19.19 -5.89
CA LEU A 103 -23.47 -19.12 -6.56
C LEU A 103 -22.32 -18.98 -5.56
N PRO A 104 -21.21 -19.73 -5.72
CA PRO A 104 -19.99 -19.53 -4.95
C PRO A 104 -19.49 -18.08 -5.00
N GLN A 105 -18.90 -17.59 -3.90
CA GLN A 105 -18.39 -16.21 -3.74
C GLN A 105 -17.51 -15.74 -4.92
N TYR A 106 -16.72 -16.64 -5.49
CA TYR A 106 -15.91 -16.37 -6.68
C TYR A 106 -16.75 -15.85 -7.88
N PHE A 107 -17.93 -16.41 -8.14
CA PHE A 107 -18.82 -15.93 -9.21
C PHE A 107 -19.47 -14.60 -8.86
N HIS A 108 -19.66 -14.30 -7.57
CA HIS A 108 -20.14 -12.99 -7.13
C HIS A 108 -19.09 -11.91 -7.38
N ASP A 109 -17.82 -12.21 -7.07
CA ASP A 109 -16.71 -11.27 -7.29
C ASP A 109 -16.43 -11.06 -8.79
N GLU A 110 -16.50 -12.11 -9.61
CA GLU A 110 -16.37 -12.03 -11.07
C GLU A 110 -17.55 -11.28 -11.71
N ALA A 111 -18.77 -11.57 -11.28
CA ALA A 111 -19.95 -10.83 -11.74
C ALA A 111 -19.88 -9.37 -11.30
N LYS A 112 -19.36 -9.05 -10.11
CA LYS A 112 -19.13 -7.66 -9.67
C LYS A 112 -18.13 -6.93 -10.54
N GLU A 113 -16.98 -7.54 -10.84
CA GLU A 113 -15.96 -6.92 -11.70
C GLU A 113 -16.47 -6.75 -13.14
N TRP A 114 -17.15 -7.77 -13.66
CA TRP A 114 -17.79 -7.76 -14.96
C TRP A 114 -18.83 -6.63 -15.02
N ILE A 115 -19.80 -6.60 -14.10
CA ILE A 115 -20.83 -5.55 -14.02
C ILE A 115 -20.16 -4.15 -13.93
N SER A 116 -19.10 -4.00 -13.14
CA SER A 116 -18.37 -2.73 -13.00
C SER A 116 -17.74 -2.26 -14.33
N ARG A 117 -17.09 -3.17 -15.07
CA ARG A 117 -16.46 -2.85 -16.36
C ARG A 117 -17.49 -2.44 -17.41
N HIS A 118 -18.62 -3.15 -17.46
CA HIS A 118 -19.70 -2.88 -18.42
C HIS A 118 -20.37 -1.55 -18.10
N ILE A 119 -20.54 -1.24 -16.82
CA ILE A 119 -21.11 0.04 -16.42
C ILE A 119 -20.13 1.19 -16.72
N LEU A 120 -18.81 1.01 -16.59
CA LEU A 120 -17.85 2.04 -17.02
C LEU A 120 -17.87 2.27 -18.53
N GLU A 121 -17.94 1.20 -19.33
CA GLU A 121 -18.09 1.29 -20.79
C GLU A 121 -19.39 2.01 -21.17
N TYR A 122 -20.48 1.66 -20.48
CA TYR A 122 -21.77 2.30 -20.63
C TYR A 122 -21.76 3.78 -20.21
N LEU A 123 -21.12 4.13 -19.09
CA LEU A 123 -20.98 5.52 -18.64
C LEU A 123 -20.13 6.35 -19.61
N SER A 124 -19.10 5.75 -20.20
CA SER A 124 -18.29 6.37 -21.26
C SER A 124 -19.13 6.66 -22.49
N TYR A 125 -19.98 5.71 -22.89
CA TYR A 125 -20.95 5.89 -23.97
C TYR A 125 -21.98 6.99 -23.65
N CYS A 126 -22.59 6.96 -22.46
CA CYS A 126 -23.56 7.98 -22.01
C CYS A 126 -22.94 9.36 -21.95
N ARG A 127 -21.68 9.48 -21.53
CA ARG A 127 -20.96 10.75 -21.52
C ARG A 127 -20.74 11.28 -22.94
N ARG A 128 -20.38 10.41 -23.89
CA ARG A 128 -20.27 10.80 -25.31
C ARG A 128 -21.61 11.32 -25.84
N LEU A 129 -22.71 10.62 -25.53
CA LEU A 129 -24.04 11.05 -25.97
C LEU A 129 -24.54 12.31 -25.25
N GLU A 130 -24.26 12.47 -23.96
CA GLU A 130 -24.57 13.68 -23.19
C GLU A 130 -23.91 14.91 -23.82
N VAL A 131 -22.65 14.76 -24.26
CA VAL A 131 -21.92 15.81 -25.00
C VAL A 131 -22.53 16.06 -26.38
N LEU A 132 -22.85 15.01 -27.14
CA LEU A 132 -23.36 15.14 -28.52
C LEU A 132 -24.78 15.71 -28.60
N THR A 133 -25.61 15.39 -27.62
CA THR A 133 -27.04 15.71 -27.62
C THR A 133 -27.40 16.85 -26.67
N GLY A 134 -26.56 17.14 -25.68
CA GLY A 134 -26.88 18.04 -24.57
C GLY A 134 -27.90 17.45 -23.58
N LEU A 135 -28.27 16.17 -23.70
CA LEU A 135 -29.21 15.50 -22.81
C LEU A 135 -28.47 14.87 -21.63
N SER A 136 -29.08 14.92 -20.45
CA SER A 136 -28.50 14.32 -19.25
C SER A 136 -28.25 12.82 -19.44
N ARG A 137 -27.15 12.30 -18.89
CA ARG A 137 -26.85 10.86 -18.87
C ARG A 137 -28.01 9.96 -18.43
N TYR A 138 -28.88 10.43 -17.53
CA TYR A 138 -30.04 9.68 -17.06
C TYR A 138 -31.05 9.39 -18.17
N PHE A 139 -31.13 10.23 -19.20
CA PHE A 139 -31.96 9.99 -20.37
C PHE A 139 -31.56 8.71 -21.12
N PHE A 140 -30.27 8.37 -21.11
CA PHE A 140 -29.73 7.22 -21.82
C PHE A 140 -29.83 5.92 -21.01
N VAL A 141 -29.95 6.00 -19.67
CA VAL A 141 -30.11 4.85 -18.74
C VAL A 141 -31.31 4.01 -19.12
N ASP A 142 -32.42 4.66 -19.45
CA ASP A 142 -33.66 3.96 -19.80
C ASP A 142 -33.68 3.43 -21.25
N PHE A 143 -32.63 3.70 -22.03
CA PHE A 143 -32.60 3.40 -23.47
C PHE A 143 -31.82 2.13 -23.81
N VAL A 144 -30.89 1.73 -22.94
CA VAL A 144 -30.11 0.51 -23.14
C VAL A 144 -30.89 -0.71 -22.69
N THR A 145 -30.92 -1.71 -23.56
CA THR A 145 -31.57 -2.99 -23.36
C THR A 145 -30.53 -4.10 -23.43
N ALA A 146 -30.91 -5.31 -23.00
CA ALA A 146 -30.02 -6.47 -23.06
C ALA A 146 -29.55 -6.79 -24.50
N GLU A 147 -30.37 -6.47 -25.51
CA GLU A 147 -30.08 -6.71 -26.93
C GLU A 147 -28.98 -5.79 -27.49
N ASP A 148 -28.63 -4.71 -26.81
CA ASP A 148 -27.55 -3.81 -27.24
C ASP A 148 -26.16 -4.30 -26.84
N TRP A 149 -26.06 -5.42 -26.14
CA TRP A 149 -24.80 -5.99 -25.70
C TRP A 149 -24.48 -7.19 -26.57
N ASN A 150 -23.26 -7.24 -27.12
CA ASN A 150 -22.81 -8.40 -27.86
C ASN A 150 -22.38 -9.54 -26.91
N VAL A 151 -22.09 -10.72 -27.48
CA VAL A 151 -21.68 -11.92 -26.70
C VAL A 151 -20.35 -11.74 -25.95
N GLU A 152 -19.57 -10.71 -26.28
CA GLU A 152 -18.32 -10.35 -25.58
C GLU A 152 -18.54 -9.32 -24.48
N GLY A 153 -19.79 -8.89 -24.25
CA GLY A 153 -20.13 -7.89 -23.25
C GLY A 153 -19.82 -6.45 -23.67
N ARG A 154 -19.61 -6.20 -24.97
CA ARG A 154 -19.43 -4.84 -25.48
C ARG A 154 -20.75 -4.29 -25.97
N LEU A 155 -20.94 -2.99 -25.75
CA LEU A 155 -22.10 -2.29 -26.27
C LEU A 155 -22.01 -2.22 -27.80
N ASP A 156 -23.01 -2.76 -28.50
CA ASP A 156 -23.21 -2.52 -29.92
C ASP A 156 -23.71 -1.08 -30.10
N GLU A 157 -22.75 -0.17 -30.04
CA GLU A 157 -22.98 1.26 -30.08
C GLU A 157 -23.74 1.68 -31.35
N LYS A 158 -23.58 0.91 -32.44
CA LYS A 158 -24.22 1.19 -33.73
C LYS A 158 -25.71 0.85 -33.67
N SER A 159 -26.06 -0.36 -33.24
CA SER A 159 -27.46 -0.79 -33.11
C SER A 159 -28.21 0.08 -32.09
N LEU A 160 -27.57 0.43 -30.98
CA LEU A 160 -28.13 1.34 -29.99
C LEU A 160 -28.34 2.75 -30.55
N ALA A 161 -27.37 3.27 -31.32
CA ALA A 161 -27.51 4.56 -31.99
C ALA A 161 -28.66 4.59 -33.01
N GLU A 162 -28.88 3.49 -33.76
CA GLU A 162 -30.00 3.35 -34.69
C GLU A 162 -31.35 3.43 -33.96
N ARG A 163 -31.48 2.75 -32.81
CA ARG A 163 -32.68 2.82 -31.97
C ARG A 163 -32.86 4.20 -31.34
N LEU A 164 -31.78 4.83 -30.86
CA LEU A 164 -31.81 6.19 -30.30
C LEU A 164 -32.34 7.18 -31.32
N ILE A 165 -31.90 7.08 -32.58
CA ILE A 165 -32.39 7.92 -33.68
C ILE A 165 -33.88 7.70 -33.96
N ALA A 166 -34.40 6.49 -33.75
CA ALA A 166 -35.83 6.22 -33.89
C ALA A 166 -36.68 6.92 -32.81
N ASN A 167 -36.09 7.33 -31.67
CA ASN A 167 -36.82 7.98 -30.59
C ASN A 167 -37.28 9.38 -30.96
N GLU A 168 -38.61 9.58 -30.98
CA GLU A 168 -39.19 10.85 -31.39
C GLU A 168 -38.91 12.05 -30.45
N ARG A 169 -38.45 11.76 -29.23
CA ARG A 169 -38.10 12.78 -28.21
C ARG A 169 -36.82 13.54 -28.53
N LEU A 170 -35.93 12.97 -29.35
CA LEU A 170 -34.72 13.66 -29.79
C LEU A 170 -35.06 14.66 -30.89
N THR A 171 -34.47 15.85 -30.86
CA THR A 171 -34.60 16.81 -31.96
C THR A 171 -33.97 16.24 -33.23
N VAL A 172 -34.39 16.74 -34.40
CA VAL A 172 -33.83 16.29 -35.69
C VAL A 172 -32.32 16.53 -35.71
N LEU A 173 -31.85 17.65 -35.14
CA LEU A 173 -30.43 17.96 -34.96
C LEU A 173 -29.68 16.93 -34.08
N GLN A 174 -30.25 16.56 -32.93
CA GLN A 174 -29.64 15.56 -32.04
C GLN A 174 -29.52 14.20 -32.72
N ARG A 175 -30.59 13.75 -33.39
CA ARG A 175 -30.57 12.49 -34.16
C ARG A 175 -29.58 12.54 -35.31
N TYR A 176 -29.49 13.68 -35.99
CA TYR A 176 -28.54 13.88 -37.07
C TYR A 176 -27.10 13.77 -36.56
N ARG A 177 -26.79 14.37 -35.40
CA ARG A 177 -25.46 14.26 -34.77
C ARG A 177 -25.12 12.82 -34.40
N ILE A 178 -26.04 12.08 -33.78
CA ILE A 178 -25.86 10.64 -33.49
C ILE A 178 -25.62 9.86 -34.78
N ALA A 179 -26.41 10.10 -35.83
CA ALA A 179 -26.27 9.41 -37.12
C ALA A 179 -24.90 9.68 -37.79
N CYS A 180 -24.35 10.88 -37.60
CA CYS A 180 -23.02 11.25 -38.07
C CYS A 180 -21.91 10.53 -37.29
N THR A 181 -21.95 10.55 -35.96
CA THR A 181 -20.94 9.89 -35.11
C THR A 181 -20.83 8.39 -35.39
N TYR A 182 -21.97 7.70 -35.55
CA TYR A 182 -22.01 6.25 -35.77
C TYR A 182 -22.05 5.84 -37.24
N CYS A 183 -21.79 6.76 -38.17
CA CYS A 183 -21.70 6.52 -39.61
C CYS A 183 -22.96 5.84 -40.22
N LEU A 184 -24.15 6.17 -39.70
CA LEU A 184 -25.44 5.61 -40.10
C LEU A 184 -25.95 6.24 -41.40
N THR A 185 -25.30 5.88 -42.51
CA THR A 185 -25.35 6.58 -43.80
C THR A 185 -26.77 6.80 -44.34
N ASN A 186 -27.65 5.80 -44.22
CA ASN A 186 -29.04 5.88 -44.69
C ASN A 186 -29.88 6.87 -43.86
N LEU A 187 -29.71 6.85 -42.54
CA LEU A 187 -30.43 7.72 -41.61
C LEU A 187 -29.91 9.15 -41.68
N ARG A 188 -28.59 9.34 -41.78
CA ARG A 188 -27.96 10.65 -41.95
C ARG A 188 -28.55 11.42 -43.13
N ARG A 189 -28.67 10.77 -44.30
CA ARG A 189 -29.27 11.40 -45.49
C ARG A 189 -30.72 11.81 -45.26
N ARG A 190 -31.52 10.94 -44.65
CA ARG A 190 -32.94 11.22 -44.37
C ARG A 190 -33.11 12.36 -43.36
N LEU A 191 -32.29 12.39 -42.31
CA LEU A 191 -32.33 13.39 -41.25
C LEU A 191 -31.83 14.75 -41.72
N TRP A 192 -30.80 14.80 -42.58
CA TRP A 192 -30.28 16.05 -43.14
C TRP A 192 -31.38 16.90 -43.78
N TRP A 193 -32.23 16.26 -44.60
CA TRP A 193 -33.34 16.93 -45.28
C TRP A 193 -34.47 17.36 -44.34
N LYS A 194 -34.51 16.84 -43.12
CA LYS A 194 -35.47 17.25 -42.08
C LYS A 194 -34.95 18.39 -41.18
N LEU A 195 -33.64 18.69 -41.22
CA LEU A 195 -33.09 19.83 -40.48
C LEU A 195 -33.61 21.15 -41.06
N THR A 196 -33.83 22.12 -40.19
CA THR A 196 -34.13 23.50 -40.58
C THR A 196 -32.90 24.15 -41.23
N GLN A 197 -33.11 25.25 -41.97
CA GLN A 197 -31.99 25.95 -42.60
C GLN A 197 -31.02 26.52 -41.56
N GLU A 198 -31.51 26.99 -40.41
CA GLU A 198 -30.68 27.47 -39.30
C GLU A 198 -29.82 26.36 -38.69
N GLU A 199 -30.38 25.16 -38.46
CA GLU A 199 -29.62 24.00 -37.97
C GLU A 199 -28.60 23.50 -38.99
N ARG A 200 -28.91 23.52 -40.29
CA ARG A 200 -27.92 23.20 -41.33
C ARG A 200 -26.82 24.26 -41.39
N ASN A 201 -27.17 25.53 -41.20
CA ASN A 201 -26.21 26.62 -41.17
C ASN A 201 -25.31 26.52 -39.92
N SER A 202 -25.83 26.16 -38.75
CA SER A 202 -25.02 25.98 -37.54
C SER A 202 -24.09 24.77 -37.62
N LEU A 203 -24.48 23.70 -38.32
CA LEU A 203 -23.61 22.56 -38.62
C LEU A 203 -22.56 22.86 -39.71
N ASN A 204 -22.77 23.89 -40.55
CA ASN A 204 -21.85 24.29 -41.61
C ASN A 204 -20.90 25.42 -41.19
N GLN A 205 -21.24 26.17 -40.13
CA GLN A 205 -20.33 27.12 -39.51
C GLN A 205 -19.29 26.31 -38.72
N ASN A 206 -18.00 26.52 -38.99
CA ASN A 206 -16.87 25.86 -38.32
C ASN A 206 -16.80 26.09 -36.79
N ASP A 207 -17.82 26.71 -36.20
CA ASP A 207 -17.89 27.10 -34.80
C ASP A 207 -18.67 26.11 -33.93
N ASP A 208 -19.23 25.00 -34.48
CA ASP A 208 -19.79 23.94 -33.64
C ASP A 208 -18.65 23.13 -33.01
N PRO A 209 -18.39 23.28 -31.68
CA PRO A 209 -17.28 22.63 -31.00
C PRO A 209 -17.35 21.09 -31.10
N LEU A 210 -18.56 20.57 -31.40
CA LEU A 210 -18.86 19.15 -31.55
C LEU A 210 -18.54 18.59 -32.94
N LEU A 211 -18.44 19.44 -33.97
CA LEU A 211 -18.00 19.07 -35.33
C LEU A 211 -16.52 19.38 -35.58
N THR A 212 -15.91 20.22 -34.73
CA THR A 212 -14.45 20.36 -34.61
C THR A 212 -13.81 19.22 -33.81
N PHE A 213 -14.57 18.18 -33.43
CA PHE A 213 -13.97 16.86 -33.23
C PHE A 213 -13.36 16.47 -34.56
N GLU A 214 -12.06 16.75 -34.70
CA GLU A 214 -11.23 16.50 -35.87
C GLU A 214 -11.77 15.31 -36.64
N TYR A 215 -12.38 15.56 -37.81
CA TYR A 215 -12.72 14.46 -38.70
C TYR A 215 -11.47 13.59 -38.82
N ASN A 216 -11.57 12.32 -38.42
CA ASN A 216 -10.48 11.36 -38.51
C ASN A 216 -9.94 11.44 -39.95
N ARG A 217 -8.75 11.99 -40.11
CA ARG A 217 -8.24 12.45 -41.41
C ARG A 217 -8.15 11.27 -42.37
N SER A 218 -7.96 10.06 -41.85
CA SER A 218 -7.96 8.79 -42.56
C SER A 218 -9.34 8.53 -43.14
N VAL A 219 -10.39 8.67 -42.34
CA VAL A 219 -11.77 8.47 -42.80
C VAL A 219 -12.10 9.46 -43.94
N LEU A 220 -11.66 10.71 -43.84
CA LEU A 220 -11.80 11.68 -44.92
C LEU A 220 -11.04 11.24 -46.17
N PHE A 221 -9.73 10.97 -46.05
CA PHE A 221 -8.89 10.54 -47.18
C PHE A 221 -9.49 9.34 -47.90
N TRP A 222 -9.81 8.27 -47.17
CA TRP A 222 -10.37 7.04 -47.74
C TRP A 222 -11.76 7.23 -48.33
N SER A 223 -12.58 8.11 -47.74
CA SER A 223 -13.90 8.45 -48.29
C SER A 223 -13.82 9.23 -49.61
N TYR A 224 -12.81 10.08 -49.78
CA TYR A 224 -12.56 10.76 -51.06
C TYR A 224 -11.98 9.81 -52.10
N HIS A 225 -11.04 8.96 -51.69
CA HIS A 225 -10.44 7.94 -52.55
C HIS A 225 -11.51 6.98 -53.11
N MET A 226 -12.37 6.43 -52.25
CA MET A 226 -13.45 5.52 -52.66
C MET A 226 -14.49 6.16 -53.60
N LYS A 227 -14.59 7.48 -53.64
CA LYS A 227 -15.51 8.21 -54.52
C LYS A 227 -14.90 8.58 -55.88
N GLY A 228 -13.65 8.18 -56.16
CA GLY A 228 -12.94 8.57 -57.38
C GLY A 228 -12.66 10.07 -57.45
N GLY A 229 -12.71 10.79 -56.33
CA GLY A 229 -12.34 12.20 -56.27
C GLY A 229 -10.84 12.35 -56.47
N LYS A 230 -10.40 13.47 -57.06
CA LYS A 230 -8.98 13.89 -56.99
C LYS A 230 -8.61 13.91 -55.51
N HIS A 231 -7.60 13.12 -55.14
CA HIS A 231 -7.22 12.86 -53.76
C HIS A 231 -7.28 14.14 -52.93
N TYR A 232 -7.89 14.08 -51.74
CA TYR A 232 -7.74 15.17 -50.79
C TYR A 232 -6.22 15.32 -50.58
N ILE A 233 -5.65 16.44 -51.03
CA ILE A 233 -4.23 16.74 -50.90
C ILE A 233 -4.05 17.22 -49.47
N VAL A 234 -3.74 16.28 -48.56
CA VAL A 234 -3.71 16.56 -47.12
C VAL A 234 -2.44 17.33 -46.75
N THR A 235 -1.42 17.20 -47.57
CA THR A 235 -0.11 17.86 -47.48
C THR A 235 0.37 18.01 -48.93
N GLY A 236 1.15 19.04 -49.26
CA GLY A 236 1.60 19.34 -50.63
C GLY A 236 2.55 18.31 -51.26
N GLU A 237 2.41 17.03 -50.90
CA GLU A 237 3.19 15.90 -51.39
C GLU A 237 2.71 15.44 -52.77
N ALA A 238 3.67 15.00 -53.59
CA ALA A 238 3.41 14.56 -54.95
C ALA A 238 2.71 13.19 -55.04
N ASP A 239 2.79 12.38 -53.97
CA ASP A 239 2.16 11.06 -53.90
C ASP A 239 1.00 11.07 -52.88
N PRO A 240 -0.26 10.87 -53.32
CA PRO A 240 -1.41 10.85 -52.42
C PRO A 240 -1.36 9.70 -51.41
N TRP A 241 -0.65 8.61 -51.69
CA TRP A 241 -0.53 7.47 -50.77
C TRP A 241 0.46 7.73 -49.64
N LEU A 242 1.46 8.59 -49.87
CA LEU A 242 2.37 9.04 -48.83
C LEU A 242 1.59 9.86 -47.80
N GLY A 243 0.87 10.89 -48.24
CA GLY A 243 -0.02 11.67 -47.37
C GLY A 243 -1.09 10.81 -46.68
N ALA A 244 -1.62 9.77 -47.34
CA ALA A 244 -2.55 8.81 -46.73
C ALA A 244 -1.93 8.01 -45.58
N ALA A 245 -0.68 7.59 -45.75
CA ALA A 245 0.07 6.87 -44.73
C ALA A 245 0.45 7.80 -43.57
N GLU A 246 0.80 9.06 -43.83
CA GLU A 246 1.08 10.06 -42.78
C GLU A 246 -0.14 10.30 -41.88
N ILE A 247 -1.30 10.41 -42.51
CA ILE A 247 -2.58 10.54 -41.83
C ILE A 247 -2.92 9.29 -41.04
N ALA A 248 -2.71 8.12 -41.63
CA ALA A 248 -2.93 6.87 -40.94
C ALA A 248 -2.07 6.80 -39.67
N VAL A 249 -0.81 7.23 -39.74
CA VAL A 249 0.10 7.39 -38.60
C VAL A 249 -0.47 8.36 -37.56
N TYR A 250 -0.88 9.56 -37.99
CA TYR A 250 -1.44 10.58 -37.11
C TYR A 250 -2.70 10.09 -36.37
N ASP A 251 -3.56 9.34 -37.06
CA ASP A 251 -4.80 8.80 -36.52
C ASP A 251 -4.64 7.46 -35.80
N GLY A 252 -3.45 6.86 -35.80
CA GLY A 252 -3.17 5.56 -35.20
C GLY A 252 -3.85 4.36 -35.91
N ASN A 253 -4.17 4.47 -37.20
CA ASN A 253 -4.88 3.44 -37.97
C ASN A 253 -3.92 2.51 -38.75
N VAL A 254 -3.60 1.35 -38.17
CA VAL A 254 -2.67 0.37 -38.77
C VAL A 254 -3.17 -0.22 -40.09
N PHE A 255 -4.48 -0.40 -40.27
CA PHE A 255 -5.04 -0.95 -41.52
C PHE A 255 -4.93 0.04 -42.66
N ALA A 256 -5.29 1.30 -42.39
CA ALA A 256 -5.08 2.40 -43.33
C ALA A 256 -3.60 2.51 -43.71
N LEU A 257 -2.70 2.44 -42.73
CA LEU A 257 -1.27 2.49 -43.00
C LEU A 257 -0.83 1.34 -43.91
N ARG A 258 -1.24 0.09 -43.65
CA ARG A 258 -0.89 -1.07 -44.49
C ARG A 258 -1.39 -0.93 -45.92
N GLU A 259 -2.62 -0.48 -46.10
CA GLU A 259 -3.17 -0.31 -47.45
C GLU A 259 -2.52 0.86 -48.17
N SER A 260 -2.27 1.98 -47.52
CA SER A 260 -1.46 3.07 -48.09
C SER A 260 -0.07 2.57 -48.49
N TRP A 261 0.59 1.80 -47.62
CA TRP A 261 1.93 1.26 -47.82
C TRP A 261 2.04 0.35 -49.05
N LYS A 262 1.07 -0.55 -49.25
CA LYS A 262 1.03 -1.43 -50.43
C LYS A 262 0.94 -0.65 -51.75
N ASN A 263 0.34 0.53 -51.72
CA ASN A 263 0.12 1.36 -52.90
C ASN A 263 1.22 2.41 -53.12
N ILE A 264 2.11 2.61 -52.13
CA ILE A 264 3.37 3.35 -52.30
C ILE A 264 4.29 2.53 -53.22
N GLN A 265 4.98 3.21 -54.15
CA GLN A 265 5.89 2.57 -55.11
C GLN A 265 6.99 1.77 -54.38
N SER A 266 7.19 0.51 -54.77
CA SER A 266 8.08 -0.43 -54.05
C SER A 266 9.54 0.04 -53.88
N HIS A 267 10.03 0.91 -54.76
CA HIS A 267 11.40 1.47 -54.67
C HIS A 267 11.52 2.70 -53.77
N ARG A 268 10.40 3.26 -53.26
CA ARG A 268 10.37 4.41 -52.35
C ARG A 268 10.10 4.04 -50.89
N GLN A 269 9.57 2.83 -50.69
CA GLN A 269 9.18 2.30 -49.38
C GLN A 269 10.31 2.36 -48.33
N GLY A 270 11.56 2.20 -48.74
CA GLY A 270 12.71 2.21 -47.82
C GLY A 270 12.94 3.51 -47.05
N ALA A 271 13.34 4.57 -47.75
CA ALA A 271 13.57 5.89 -47.16
C ALA A 271 12.29 6.48 -46.52
N GLU A 272 11.13 6.22 -47.11
CA GLU A 272 9.84 6.68 -46.57
C GLU A 272 9.47 5.95 -45.26
N ALA A 273 9.88 4.68 -45.08
CA ALA A 273 9.61 3.93 -43.85
C ALA A 273 10.36 4.56 -42.67
N SER A 274 11.62 4.91 -42.90
CA SER A 274 12.47 5.54 -41.89
C SER A 274 11.90 6.88 -41.46
N ASP A 275 11.56 7.75 -42.42
CA ASP A 275 10.95 9.05 -42.15
C ASP A 275 9.60 8.93 -41.41
N MET A 276 8.73 8.01 -41.84
CA MET A 276 7.47 7.75 -41.16
C MET A 276 7.64 7.21 -39.75
N ALA A 277 8.61 6.32 -39.51
CA ALA A 277 8.91 5.84 -38.17
C ALA A 277 9.38 6.99 -37.26
N PHE A 278 10.19 7.93 -37.76
CA PHE A 278 10.57 9.12 -37.01
C PHE A 278 9.39 10.03 -36.69
N ARG A 279 8.50 10.23 -37.65
CA ARG A 279 7.28 11.03 -37.46
C ARG A 279 6.37 10.37 -36.43
N CYS A 280 6.15 9.05 -36.49
CA CYS A 280 5.42 8.30 -35.46
C CYS A 280 5.99 8.55 -34.07
N LEU A 281 7.31 8.43 -33.92
CA LEU A 281 7.97 8.61 -32.63
C LEU A 281 7.90 10.06 -32.14
N ASN A 282 8.09 11.04 -33.03
CA ASN A 282 7.96 12.46 -32.69
C ASN A 282 6.54 12.82 -32.28
N GLN A 283 5.56 12.33 -33.03
CA GLN A 283 4.16 12.54 -32.74
C GLN A 283 3.79 11.92 -31.39
N TRP A 284 4.28 10.71 -31.10
CA TRP A 284 4.16 10.11 -29.79
C TRP A 284 4.79 10.98 -28.69
N LYS A 285 5.99 11.54 -28.88
CA LYS A 285 6.62 12.43 -27.89
C LYS A 285 5.76 13.65 -27.60
N ILE A 286 5.20 14.26 -28.64
CA ILE A 286 4.27 15.39 -28.53
C ILE A 286 3.01 14.96 -27.79
N CYS A 287 2.43 13.81 -28.16
CA CYS A 287 1.27 13.24 -27.51
C CYS A 287 1.56 12.95 -26.04
N LYS A 288 2.66 12.27 -25.68
CA LYS A 288 3.08 12.01 -24.30
C LYS A 288 3.31 13.32 -23.52
N ALA A 289 3.93 14.32 -24.15
CA ALA A 289 4.14 15.64 -23.57
C ALA A 289 2.81 16.40 -23.31
N SER A 290 1.84 16.24 -24.20
CA SER A 290 0.50 16.84 -24.08
C SER A 290 -0.44 16.02 -23.18
N ASP A 291 -0.27 14.71 -23.14
CA ASP A 291 -1.05 13.76 -22.35
C ASP A 291 -0.61 13.78 -20.91
N TRP A 292 0.67 13.98 -20.56
CA TRP A 292 1.01 14.19 -19.15
C TRP A 292 0.41 15.49 -18.64
N LYS A 293 0.28 16.54 -19.46
CA LYS A 293 -0.41 17.80 -19.08
C LYS A 293 -1.94 17.64 -19.04
N ARG A 294 -2.55 16.99 -20.04
CA ARG A 294 -4.00 16.68 -20.06
C ARG A 294 -4.37 15.67 -18.98
N LYS A 295 -3.49 14.73 -18.67
CA LYS A 295 -3.65 13.76 -17.59
C LYS A 295 -3.30 14.37 -16.26
N LEU A 296 -2.33 15.29 -16.08
CA LEU A 296 -2.20 16.06 -14.83
C LEU A 296 -3.48 16.86 -14.56
N LEU A 297 -4.02 17.51 -15.60
CA LEU A 297 -5.33 18.19 -15.53
C LEU A 297 -6.51 17.21 -15.35
N ALA A 298 -6.32 15.91 -15.55
CA ALA A 298 -7.33 14.86 -15.31
C ALA A 298 -7.00 13.91 -14.13
N LEU A 299 -5.84 14.07 -13.47
CA LEU A 299 -5.24 13.22 -12.43
C LEU A 299 -4.89 14.01 -11.15
N ASP A 300 -5.33 15.26 -11.03
CA ASP A 300 -5.43 15.92 -9.70
C ASP A 300 -6.42 15.21 -8.75
N CYS A 301 -6.93 14.03 -9.14
CA CYS A 301 -7.56 13.04 -8.28
C CYS A 301 -6.93 11.68 -8.59
N TYR A 302 -5.95 11.22 -7.79
CA TYR A 302 -5.74 9.84 -7.32
C TYR A 302 -4.33 9.68 -6.71
N SER A 303 -4.29 9.44 -5.40
CA SER A 303 -3.12 9.04 -4.62
C SER A 303 -2.86 7.54 -4.78
N SER A 304 -2.14 7.15 -5.82
CA SER A 304 -1.53 5.82 -5.93
C SER A 304 -0.20 5.91 -6.68
N PRO A 305 0.84 5.15 -6.28
CA PRO A 305 2.13 5.14 -6.95
C PRO A 305 2.02 4.32 -8.25
N TRP A 306 1.52 4.95 -9.30
CA TRP A 306 1.58 4.38 -10.64
C TRP A 306 3.04 4.32 -11.09
N SER A 307 3.55 3.12 -11.30
CA SER A 307 4.90 2.92 -11.82
C SER A 307 4.95 3.22 -13.33
N PHE A 308 6.13 3.56 -13.83
CA PHE A 308 6.43 3.93 -15.22
C PHE A 308 5.89 2.92 -16.29
N SER A 309 5.48 1.72 -15.89
CA SER A 309 4.96 0.65 -16.75
C SER A 309 3.53 0.83 -17.29
N ASP A 310 2.75 1.78 -16.76
CA ASP A 310 1.34 1.95 -17.17
C ASP A 310 1.16 2.92 -18.35
N PHE A 311 2.27 3.50 -18.83
CA PHE A 311 2.32 4.29 -20.06
C PHE A 311 3.10 3.54 -21.12
N CYS A 312 2.53 2.42 -21.58
CA CYS A 312 2.89 1.89 -22.90
C CYS A 312 2.75 3.01 -23.93
N LEU A 313 3.56 3.00 -25.00
CA LEU A 313 3.13 3.65 -26.24
C LEU A 313 1.65 3.31 -26.45
N PRO A 314 0.78 4.26 -26.83
CA PRO A 314 -0.54 3.89 -27.32
C PRO A 314 -0.33 2.73 -28.29
N THR A 315 -0.91 1.57 -27.97
CA THR A 315 -0.48 0.27 -28.54
C THR A 315 -0.45 0.27 -30.07
N HIS A 316 -1.16 1.19 -30.71
CA HIS A 316 -1.09 1.49 -32.13
C HIS A 316 0.28 2.05 -32.61
N TYR A 317 0.92 3.00 -31.93
CA TYR A 317 2.22 3.56 -32.37
C TYR A 317 3.34 2.54 -32.31
N ALA A 318 3.38 1.71 -31.25
CA ALA A 318 4.36 0.63 -31.16
C ALA A 318 4.16 -0.39 -32.30
N ARG A 319 2.90 -0.74 -32.59
CA ARG A 319 2.55 -1.59 -33.74
C ARG A 319 2.93 -0.97 -35.08
N MET A 320 2.82 0.34 -35.23
CA MET A 320 3.24 1.06 -36.43
C MET A 320 4.75 1.06 -36.59
N ILE A 321 5.51 1.39 -35.54
CA ILE A 321 6.97 1.35 -35.55
C ILE A 321 7.45 -0.08 -35.85
N SER A 322 6.89 -1.10 -35.19
CA SER A 322 7.22 -2.49 -35.50
C SER A 322 6.81 -2.92 -36.90
N PHE A 323 5.75 -2.35 -37.48
CA PHE A 323 5.41 -2.57 -38.89
C PHE A 323 6.48 -1.94 -39.79
N PHE A 324 6.91 -0.71 -39.55
CA PHE A 324 7.96 -0.09 -40.36
C PHE A 324 9.27 -0.86 -40.26
N PHE A 325 9.69 -1.29 -39.07
CA PHE A 325 10.92 -2.07 -38.91
C PHE A 325 10.95 -3.39 -39.67
N LYS A 326 9.79 -4.05 -39.85
CA LYS A 326 9.71 -5.27 -40.68
C LYS A 326 9.95 -5.00 -42.16
N ASN A 327 9.76 -3.77 -42.60
CA ASN A 327 9.88 -3.37 -43.99
C ASN A 327 11.16 -2.57 -44.26
N MET A 328 11.94 -2.25 -43.22
CA MET A 328 13.27 -1.67 -43.35
C MET A 328 14.31 -2.78 -43.53
N ASP A 329 15.30 -2.56 -44.38
CA ASP A 329 16.51 -3.40 -44.41
C ASP A 329 17.48 -3.05 -43.26
N GLU A 330 18.61 -3.76 -43.20
CA GLU A 330 19.59 -3.60 -42.11
C GLU A 330 20.24 -2.21 -42.12
N ASP A 331 20.56 -1.67 -43.30
CA ASP A 331 21.17 -0.34 -43.47
C ASP A 331 20.18 0.77 -43.09
N GLU A 332 18.89 0.61 -43.42
CA GLU A 332 17.82 1.54 -43.08
C GLU A 332 17.48 1.55 -41.59
N LEU A 333 17.47 0.37 -40.96
CA LEU A 333 17.36 0.24 -39.51
C LEU A 333 18.55 0.91 -38.83
N GLU A 334 19.77 0.64 -39.29
CA GLU A 334 20.99 1.27 -38.77
C GLU A 334 20.88 2.80 -38.84
N MET A 335 20.53 3.36 -40.01
CA MET A 335 20.33 4.80 -40.18
C MET A 335 19.22 5.35 -39.27
N PHE A 336 18.07 4.66 -39.18
CA PHE A 336 16.97 5.08 -38.32
C PHE A 336 17.43 5.19 -36.86
N PHE A 337 18.14 4.18 -36.40
CA PHE A 337 18.60 4.16 -35.03
C PHE A 337 19.79 5.07 -34.80
N GLU A 338 20.73 5.20 -35.71
CA GLU A 338 21.84 6.15 -35.61
C GLU A 338 21.32 7.57 -35.36
N GLU A 339 20.34 8.02 -36.13
CA GLU A 339 19.69 9.33 -35.96
C GLU A 339 18.94 9.42 -34.62
N LEU A 340 18.21 8.38 -34.24
CA LEU A 340 17.47 8.33 -32.97
C LEU A 340 18.40 8.40 -31.75
N LEU A 341 19.48 7.64 -31.82
CA LEU A 341 20.42 7.35 -30.75
C LEU A 341 21.44 8.49 -30.63
N LEU A 342 22.15 8.82 -31.70
CA LEU A 342 23.22 9.83 -31.68
C LEU A 342 22.68 11.25 -31.57
N ARG A 343 21.64 11.61 -32.35
CA ARG A 343 21.18 13.01 -32.40
C ARG A 343 20.22 13.36 -31.28
N ARG A 344 19.39 12.41 -30.82
CA ARG A 344 18.36 12.67 -29.81
C ARG A 344 18.66 12.09 -28.43
N LYS A 345 19.67 11.23 -28.30
CA LYS A 345 20.11 10.59 -27.05
C LYS A 345 18.97 9.90 -26.29
N ASP A 346 18.02 9.30 -27.02
CA ASP A 346 16.78 8.74 -26.46
C ASP A 346 16.80 7.21 -26.43
N TRP A 347 17.72 6.69 -25.63
CA TRP A 347 18.02 5.26 -25.48
C TRP A 347 16.85 4.46 -24.90
N GLY A 348 15.97 5.13 -24.15
CA GLY A 348 14.76 4.54 -23.57
C GLY A 348 13.75 4.07 -24.61
N ALA A 349 13.89 4.47 -25.88
CA ALA A 349 13.06 3.99 -26.97
C ALA A 349 13.11 2.46 -27.17
N LEU A 350 14.25 1.82 -26.84
CA LEU A 350 14.42 0.39 -27.01
C LEU A 350 13.59 -0.44 -26.01
N ILE A 351 13.35 0.11 -24.81
CA ILE A 351 12.58 -0.56 -23.75
C ILE A 351 11.14 -0.79 -24.19
N TYR A 352 10.61 0.01 -25.11
CA TYR A 352 9.26 -0.16 -25.63
C TYR A 352 9.07 -1.43 -26.46
N PHE A 353 10.14 -1.98 -27.05
CA PHE A 353 10.05 -3.28 -27.70
C PHE A 353 9.91 -4.41 -26.69
N LEU A 354 10.14 -4.17 -25.39
CA LEU A 354 9.87 -5.17 -24.36
C LEU A 354 8.37 -5.35 -24.09
N ASP A 355 7.51 -4.45 -24.57
CA ASP A 355 6.06 -4.61 -24.49
C ASP A 355 5.53 -5.61 -25.52
N TRP A 356 4.47 -6.34 -25.15
CA TRP A 356 3.72 -7.15 -26.10
C TRP A 356 2.99 -6.25 -27.12
N PRO A 357 2.94 -6.62 -28.42
CA PRO A 357 3.47 -7.83 -29.08
C PRO A 357 4.88 -7.68 -29.69
N ASN A 358 5.65 -6.70 -29.26
CA ASN A 358 6.86 -6.28 -29.98
C ASN A 358 8.15 -6.95 -29.45
N LEU A 359 8.02 -7.84 -28.46
CA LEU A 359 9.13 -8.50 -27.77
C LEU A 359 10.09 -9.23 -28.71
N ASP A 360 9.59 -9.81 -29.81
CA ASP A 360 10.40 -10.52 -30.80
C ASP A 360 11.40 -9.60 -31.53
N TYR A 361 11.12 -8.29 -31.60
CA TYR A 361 12.02 -7.33 -32.24
C TYR A 361 13.09 -6.81 -31.28
N PHE A 362 12.90 -6.92 -29.97
CA PHE A 362 13.77 -6.28 -28.99
C PHE A 362 15.22 -6.76 -29.08
N LEU A 363 15.47 -8.07 -28.93
CA LEU A 363 16.84 -8.61 -28.92
C LEU A 363 17.55 -8.45 -30.27
N PRO A 364 16.94 -8.77 -31.43
CA PRO A 364 17.57 -8.51 -32.73
C PRO A 364 17.96 -7.04 -32.89
N THR A 365 17.05 -6.13 -32.54
CA THR A 365 17.30 -4.68 -32.59
C THR A 365 18.44 -4.29 -31.66
N LEU A 366 18.45 -4.74 -30.40
CA LEU A 366 19.51 -4.41 -29.45
C LEU A 366 20.90 -4.87 -29.96
N ARG A 367 20.98 -6.06 -30.57
CA ARG A 367 22.23 -6.60 -31.13
C ARG A 367 22.75 -5.79 -32.32
N LEU A 368 21.88 -5.36 -33.21
CA LEU A 368 22.26 -4.47 -34.32
C LEU A 368 22.82 -3.15 -33.79
N LEU A 369 22.21 -2.63 -32.73
CA LEU A 369 22.47 -1.26 -32.27
C LEU A 369 23.57 -1.10 -31.24
N GLN A 370 24.00 -2.20 -30.61
CA GLN A 370 24.98 -2.14 -29.53
C GLN A 370 26.28 -1.42 -29.92
N GLY A 371 26.67 -1.45 -31.20
CA GLY A 371 27.86 -0.75 -31.71
C GLY A 371 27.72 0.77 -31.81
N PHE A 372 26.49 1.28 -31.91
CA PHE A 372 26.17 2.70 -32.09
C PHE A 372 25.82 3.40 -30.78
N ILE A 373 25.46 2.63 -29.74
CA ILE A 373 25.07 3.15 -28.44
C ILE A 373 26.32 3.46 -27.61
N PRO A 374 26.52 4.71 -27.11
CA PRO A 374 27.59 5.03 -26.18
C PRO A 374 27.55 4.10 -24.97
N ASP A 375 28.73 3.70 -24.48
CA ASP A 375 28.88 2.68 -23.43
C ASP A 375 27.97 2.90 -22.21
N GLU A 376 27.87 4.16 -21.78
CA GLU A 376 27.08 4.58 -20.62
C GLU A 376 25.57 4.44 -20.86
N ALA A 377 25.11 4.75 -22.08
CA ALA A 377 23.73 4.58 -22.49
C ALA A 377 23.37 3.10 -22.66
N LEU A 378 24.28 2.32 -23.25
CA LEU A 378 24.09 0.88 -23.46
C LEU A 378 23.93 0.17 -22.12
N LYS A 379 24.77 0.54 -21.14
CA LYS A 379 24.63 0.12 -19.74
C LYS A 379 23.23 0.36 -19.20
N MET A 380 22.67 1.56 -19.39
CA MET A 380 21.32 1.89 -18.91
C MET A 380 20.24 1.07 -19.63
N VAL A 381 20.34 0.90 -20.95
CA VAL A 381 19.38 0.08 -21.72
C VAL A 381 19.34 -1.35 -21.20
N TYR A 382 20.50 -2.00 -20.98
CA TYR A 382 20.55 -3.35 -20.42
C TYR A 382 19.91 -3.40 -19.03
N LEU A 383 20.28 -2.49 -18.13
CA LEU A 383 19.78 -2.51 -16.74
C LEU A 383 18.27 -2.27 -16.66
N GLU A 384 17.76 -1.26 -17.37
CA GLU A 384 16.33 -0.95 -17.39
C GLU A 384 15.53 -2.07 -18.08
N SER A 385 16.07 -2.68 -19.14
CA SER A 385 15.42 -3.79 -19.82
C SER A 385 15.36 -5.05 -18.95
N LEU A 386 16.44 -5.35 -18.23
CA LEU A 386 16.48 -6.43 -17.24
C LEU A 386 15.45 -6.21 -16.13
N LEU A 387 15.40 -5.00 -15.56
CA LEU A 387 14.41 -4.63 -14.55
C LEU A 387 12.97 -4.78 -15.09
N TYR A 388 12.73 -4.25 -16.28
CA TYR A 388 11.42 -4.33 -16.93
C TYR A 388 10.99 -5.78 -17.13
N LEU A 389 11.85 -6.62 -17.72
CA LEU A 389 11.58 -8.03 -17.95
C LEU A 389 11.40 -8.81 -16.65
N ALA A 390 12.22 -8.57 -15.63
CA ALA A 390 12.04 -9.16 -14.30
C ALA A 390 10.70 -8.77 -13.66
N SER A 391 10.23 -7.53 -13.88
CA SER A 391 8.93 -7.07 -13.39
C SER A 391 7.75 -7.83 -14.02
N ARG A 392 7.88 -8.22 -15.30
CA ARG A 392 6.85 -8.90 -16.10
C ARG A 392 6.92 -10.43 -16.00
N HIS A 393 8.09 -10.96 -15.63
CA HIS A 393 8.41 -12.39 -15.45
C HIS A 393 7.39 -13.14 -14.56
N GLN A 394 6.76 -12.44 -13.63
CA GLN A 394 5.85 -13.00 -12.62
C GLN A 394 4.47 -13.40 -13.17
N THR A 395 4.03 -12.84 -14.29
CA THR A 395 2.64 -12.99 -14.76
C THR A 395 2.29 -14.39 -15.25
N GLN A 396 3.25 -15.33 -15.29
CA GLN A 396 3.02 -16.64 -15.89
C GLN A 396 2.46 -17.72 -14.94
N GLU A 397 2.45 -17.50 -13.63
CA GLU A 397 1.84 -18.43 -12.67
C GLU A 397 0.57 -17.94 -12.00
N GLU A 398 0.29 -16.65 -12.05
CA GLU A 398 -1.10 -16.20 -11.92
C GLU A 398 -2.01 -16.74 -13.05
N LEU A 399 -1.43 -17.39 -14.08
CA LEU A 399 -2.11 -18.04 -15.20
C LEU A 399 -2.49 -19.52 -14.96
N THR A 400 -2.18 -20.12 -13.81
CA THR A 400 -2.71 -21.46 -13.47
C THR A 400 -4.10 -21.41 -12.85
N SER A 401 -4.62 -20.20 -12.52
CA SER A 401 -6.05 -20.04 -12.30
C SER A 401 -6.75 -20.23 -13.65
N PRO A 402 -7.66 -21.22 -13.81
CA PRO A 402 -8.26 -21.57 -15.10
C PRO A 402 -9.04 -20.42 -15.77
N ASN A 403 -9.32 -19.35 -15.02
CA ASN A 403 -10.30 -18.33 -15.39
C ASN A 403 -9.72 -16.94 -15.67
N LYS A 404 -8.40 -16.70 -15.57
CA LYS A 404 -7.80 -15.47 -16.10
C LYS A 404 -7.56 -15.63 -17.61
N ILE A 405 -8.34 -14.90 -18.41
CA ILE A 405 -8.23 -14.84 -19.87
C ILE A 405 -6.75 -14.68 -20.28
N ARG A 406 -6.30 -15.56 -21.20
CA ARG A 406 -4.94 -15.66 -21.78
C ARG A 406 -4.51 -14.42 -22.59
N ILE A 407 -4.60 -13.20 -22.05
CA ILE A 407 -4.20 -12.00 -22.79
C ILE A 407 -2.67 -11.87 -22.83
N ASN A 408 -1.95 -12.35 -21.80
CA ASN A 408 -0.48 -12.38 -21.76
C ASN A 408 0.13 -13.77 -22.11
N GLY A 409 -0.71 -14.74 -22.49
CA GLY A 409 -0.36 -16.17 -22.53
C GLY A 409 0.49 -16.65 -23.70
N PHE A 410 1.05 -15.77 -24.54
CA PHE A 410 1.78 -16.16 -25.75
C PHE A 410 3.27 -15.81 -25.76
N TYR A 411 3.77 -14.98 -24.83
CA TYR A 411 5.13 -14.46 -24.94
C TYR A 411 6.03 -14.86 -23.78
N ASP A 412 7.17 -15.44 -24.14
CA ASP A 412 8.14 -16.01 -23.22
C ASP A 412 9.13 -14.93 -22.72
N TYR A 413 8.61 -14.03 -21.89
CA TYR A 413 9.41 -13.03 -21.17
C TYR A 413 10.58 -13.66 -20.40
N ARG A 414 10.46 -14.93 -20.00
CA ARG A 414 11.52 -15.66 -19.31
C ARG A 414 12.67 -15.93 -20.26
N THR A 415 12.40 -16.51 -21.42
CA THR A 415 13.44 -16.76 -22.43
C THR A 415 14.12 -15.47 -22.85
N VAL A 416 13.38 -14.39 -23.06
CA VAL A 416 13.99 -13.09 -23.42
C VAL A 416 14.82 -12.52 -22.28
N LEU A 417 14.38 -12.62 -21.02
CA LEU A 417 15.16 -12.23 -19.86
C LEU A 417 16.46 -13.02 -19.75
N ARG A 418 16.40 -14.34 -20.00
CA ARG A 418 17.57 -15.23 -19.99
C ARG A 418 18.57 -14.85 -21.08
N GLN A 419 18.11 -14.69 -22.31
CA GLN A 419 18.94 -14.30 -23.45
C GLN A 419 19.55 -12.91 -23.22
N LEU A 420 18.76 -11.95 -22.74
CA LEU A 420 19.25 -10.62 -22.43
C LEU A 420 20.33 -10.65 -21.34
N TRP A 421 20.14 -11.43 -20.26
CA TRP A 421 21.16 -11.59 -19.23
C TRP A 421 22.44 -12.20 -19.80
N ASP A 422 22.33 -13.21 -20.65
CA ASP A 422 23.48 -13.88 -21.27
C ASP A 422 24.27 -12.94 -22.18
N GLU A 423 23.58 -12.08 -22.92
CA GLU A 423 24.17 -11.08 -23.81
C GLU A 423 24.69 -9.84 -23.07
N THR A 424 24.19 -9.57 -21.86
CA THR A 424 24.60 -8.40 -21.08
C THR A 424 26.11 -8.47 -20.78
N PRO A 425 26.91 -7.48 -21.21
CA PRO A 425 28.34 -7.46 -20.92
C PRO A 425 28.66 -7.57 -19.42
N ALA A 426 29.69 -8.35 -19.06
CA ALA A 426 30.08 -8.59 -17.66
C ALA A 426 30.33 -7.29 -16.87
N LYS A 427 30.90 -6.26 -17.52
CA LYS A 427 31.10 -4.94 -16.93
C LYS A 427 29.81 -4.20 -16.56
N TYR A 428 28.66 -4.58 -17.13
CA TYR A 428 27.35 -4.04 -16.79
C TYR A 428 26.62 -4.90 -15.77
N LYS A 429 26.77 -6.23 -15.82
CA LYS A 429 26.16 -7.17 -14.86
C LYS A 429 26.45 -6.81 -13.40
N ARG A 430 27.67 -6.33 -13.10
CA ARG A 430 28.03 -5.85 -11.75
C ARG A 430 27.08 -4.76 -11.21
N TYR A 431 26.49 -3.93 -12.06
CA TYR A 431 25.55 -2.89 -11.63
C TYR A 431 24.16 -3.44 -11.28
N ALA A 432 23.85 -4.69 -11.65
CA ALA A 432 22.66 -5.38 -11.17
C ALA A 432 22.78 -5.77 -9.69
N PHE A 433 24.00 -5.75 -9.11
CA PHE A 433 24.29 -6.17 -7.74
C PHE A 433 24.88 -5.08 -6.84
N LYS A 434 25.15 -3.87 -7.35
CA LYS A 434 25.79 -2.81 -6.57
C LYS A 434 24.75 -1.90 -5.90
N ASP A 435 24.88 -1.73 -4.58
CA ASP A 435 24.58 -0.43 -3.95
C ASP A 435 25.46 0.61 -4.63
N ILE A 436 24.88 1.40 -5.52
CA ILE A 436 25.54 2.65 -5.87
C ILE A 436 25.12 3.60 -4.76
N MET A 437 26.01 3.80 -3.79
CA MET A 437 26.04 4.91 -2.83
C MET A 437 26.18 6.27 -3.55
N GLU A 438 25.48 6.47 -4.68
CA GLU A 438 25.23 7.78 -5.24
C GLU A 438 23.88 8.25 -4.66
N PRO A 439 23.85 9.34 -3.90
CA PRO A 439 22.67 9.78 -3.15
C PRO A 439 21.45 10.14 -4.02
N ASN A 440 21.58 10.12 -5.35
CA ASN A 440 20.49 10.39 -6.30
C ASN A 440 19.94 9.13 -6.99
N ILE A 441 20.32 7.92 -6.53
CA ILE A 441 19.90 6.64 -7.11
C ILE A 441 19.50 5.67 -5.98
N SER A 442 18.47 5.99 -5.20
CA SER A 442 18.17 5.27 -3.95
C SER A 442 17.56 3.86 -4.10
N ASP A 443 17.36 3.32 -5.31
CA ASP A 443 16.58 2.09 -5.52
C ASP A 443 17.31 0.93 -6.26
N ARG A 444 18.64 0.96 -6.44
CA ARG A 444 19.31 0.06 -7.41
C ARG A 444 19.96 -1.23 -6.88
N TYR A 445 19.31 -1.92 -5.94
CA TYR A 445 19.32 -3.39 -5.91
C TYR A 445 18.09 -4.01 -6.61
N ALA A 446 17.30 -3.17 -7.29
CA ALA A 446 15.99 -3.55 -7.82
C ALA A 446 16.02 -4.80 -8.71
N PHE A 447 17.08 -5.14 -9.46
CA PHE A 447 16.98 -6.27 -10.39
C PHE A 447 16.93 -7.61 -9.65
N LEU A 448 17.94 -7.89 -8.82
CA LEU A 448 17.97 -9.14 -8.07
C LEU A 448 16.81 -9.19 -7.07
N ILE A 449 16.48 -8.05 -6.44
CA ILE A 449 15.34 -7.94 -5.53
C ILE A 449 14.01 -8.16 -6.26
N MET A 450 13.80 -7.58 -7.44
CA MET A 450 12.59 -7.78 -8.22
C MET A 450 12.50 -9.20 -8.71
N LEU A 451 13.61 -9.76 -9.21
CA LEU A 451 13.66 -11.15 -9.64
C LEU A 451 13.28 -12.09 -8.49
N LEU A 452 13.81 -11.88 -7.29
CA LEU A 452 13.62 -12.78 -6.14
C LEU A 452 12.34 -12.49 -5.33
N GLY A 453 11.96 -11.23 -5.19
CA GLY A 453 10.77 -10.80 -4.45
C GLY A 453 9.47 -11.06 -5.22
N LYS A 454 9.57 -11.13 -6.56
CA LYS A 454 8.43 -11.49 -7.41
C LYS A 454 8.42 -12.98 -7.74
N ASN A 455 9.54 -13.66 -7.90
CA ASN A 455 9.48 -15.08 -8.22
C ASN A 455 9.14 -15.92 -6.98
N PRO A 456 8.19 -16.85 -7.07
CA PRO A 456 7.97 -17.82 -6.00
C PRO A 456 9.16 -18.77 -5.77
N PHE A 457 10.28 -18.70 -6.50
CA PHE A 457 11.30 -19.75 -6.63
C PHE A 457 10.70 -21.02 -7.22
N LEU A 458 10.21 -20.88 -8.43
CA LEU A 458 9.74 -22.02 -9.20
C LEU A 458 10.95 -22.75 -9.74
N GLU A 459 10.90 -24.08 -9.75
CA GLU A 459 11.99 -24.94 -10.22
C GLU A 459 12.48 -24.53 -11.62
N LYS A 460 11.53 -24.15 -12.49
CA LYS A 460 11.80 -23.64 -13.84
C LYS A 460 12.63 -22.34 -13.90
N ASP A 461 12.69 -21.57 -12.81
CA ASP A 461 13.42 -20.29 -12.74
C ASP A 461 14.67 -20.35 -11.86
N GLU A 462 14.86 -21.45 -11.12
CA GLU A 462 16.05 -21.70 -10.29
C GLU A 462 17.35 -21.46 -11.06
N TRP A 463 17.41 -21.92 -12.31
CA TRP A 463 18.56 -21.71 -13.18
C TRP A 463 18.92 -20.23 -13.36
N LEU A 464 17.93 -19.36 -13.56
CA LEU A 464 18.18 -17.93 -13.79
C LEU A 464 18.77 -17.30 -12.54
N PHE A 465 18.26 -17.67 -11.36
CA PHE A 465 18.82 -17.24 -10.08
C PHE A 465 20.24 -17.69 -9.89
N ILE A 466 20.51 -18.98 -10.10
CA ILE A 466 21.85 -19.55 -10.01
C ILE A 466 22.80 -18.80 -10.94
N ARG A 467 22.38 -18.54 -12.18
CA ARG A 467 23.21 -17.88 -13.17
C ARG A 467 23.49 -16.42 -12.83
N VAL A 468 22.46 -15.66 -12.49
CA VAL A 468 22.59 -14.27 -12.04
C VAL A 468 23.50 -14.22 -10.81
N PHE A 469 23.25 -15.04 -9.80
CA PHE A 469 24.06 -15.05 -8.58
C PHE A 469 25.51 -15.46 -8.80
N ARG A 470 25.79 -16.40 -9.72
CA ARG A 470 27.17 -16.78 -10.09
C ARG A 470 27.97 -15.64 -10.70
N ASP A 471 27.32 -14.78 -11.47
CA ASP A 471 27.95 -13.63 -12.11
C ASP A 471 28.28 -12.50 -11.11
N ALA A 472 27.74 -12.55 -9.88
CA ALA A 472 28.05 -11.60 -8.82
C ALA A 472 29.42 -11.87 -8.18
N THR A 473 30.12 -10.81 -7.78
CA THR A 473 31.38 -10.93 -7.03
C THR A 473 31.13 -11.49 -5.63
N VAL A 474 32.15 -12.09 -5.01
CA VAL A 474 32.06 -12.60 -3.62
C VAL A 474 31.57 -11.53 -2.65
N LYS A 475 32.05 -10.28 -2.80
CA LYS A 475 31.60 -9.16 -1.96
C LYS A 475 30.12 -8.84 -2.14
N GLU A 476 29.64 -8.77 -3.39
CA GLU A 476 28.23 -8.51 -3.71
C GLU A 476 27.32 -9.62 -3.17
N LYS A 477 27.74 -10.89 -3.33
CA LYS A 477 27.03 -12.05 -2.77
C LYS A 477 26.88 -11.95 -1.24
N LYS A 478 27.98 -11.66 -0.53
CA LYS A 478 27.96 -11.48 0.94
C LYS A 478 27.04 -10.32 1.36
N VAL A 479 27.13 -9.16 0.70
CA VAL A 479 26.25 -8.01 0.99
C VAL A 479 24.79 -8.37 0.78
N PHE A 480 24.47 -9.07 -0.31
CA PHE A 480 23.12 -9.53 -0.58
C PHE A 480 22.58 -10.47 0.51
N LEU A 481 23.37 -11.46 0.96
CA LEU A 481 22.98 -12.39 2.02
C LEU A 481 22.81 -11.74 3.39
N MET A 482 23.34 -10.52 3.60
CA MET A 482 23.13 -9.75 4.82
C MET A 482 21.93 -8.78 4.73
N SER A 483 21.29 -8.67 3.56
CA SER A 483 20.20 -7.73 3.31
C SER A 483 18.86 -8.16 3.92
N SER A 484 17.94 -7.21 4.11
CA SER A 484 16.56 -7.51 4.52
C SER A 484 15.78 -8.32 3.47
N LYS A 485 16.21 -8.29 2.21
CA LYS A 485 15.58 -9.06 1.13
C LYS A 485 15.99 -10.52 1.16
N TRP A 486 17.25 -10.81 1.48
CA TRP A 486 17.67 -12.19 1.74
C TRP A 486 16.82 -12.82 2.84
N LYS A 487 16.48 -12.08 3.91
CA LYS A 487 15.61 -12.59 4.98
C LYS A 487 14.26 -13.13 4.45
N GLN A 488 13.62 -12.42 3.51
CA GLN A 488 12.36 -12.86 2.88
C GLN A 488 12.55 -14.14 2.05
N ILE A 489 13.66 -14.20 1.31
CA ILE A 489 14.01 -15.34 0.46
C ILE A 489 14.35 -16.56 1.30
N PHE A 490 15.15 -16.37 2.33
CA PHE A 490 15.51 -17.39 3.31
C PHE A 490 14.26 -18.03 3.90
N VAL A 491 13.30 -17.22 4.37
CA VAL A 491 12.00 -17.72 4.87
C VAL A 491 11.28 -18.54 3.80
N THR A 492 11.23 -18.05 2.57
CA THR A 492 10.55 -18.72 1.46
C THR A 492 11.21 -20.07 1.13
N LEU A 493 12.53 -20.14 1.05
CA LEU A 493 13.29 -21.36 0.76
C LEU A 493 13.13 -22.38 1.89
N VAL A 494 13.16 -21.93 3.15
CA VAL A 494 12.91 -22.80 4.32
C VAL A 494 11.48 -23.35 4.29
N LEU A 495 10.46 -22.50 4.14
CA LEU A 495 9.06 -22.93 4.11
C LEU A 495 8.74 -23.89 2.96
N ARG A 496 9.51 -23.85 1.87
CA ARG A 496 9.42 -24.78 0.73
C ARG A 496 10.35 -25.98 0.82
N GLU A 497 11.12 -26.10 1.90
CA GLU A 497 12.12 -27.15 2.09
C GLU A 497 13.15 -27.25 0.95
N ASN A 498 13.45 -26.12 0.29
CA ASN A 498 14.46 -26.07 -0.78
C ASN A 498 15.87 -25.90 -0.19
N TRP A 499 16.30 -26.91 0.56
CA TRP A 499 17.57 -26.94 1.28
C TRP A 499 18.78 -26.91 0.34
N SER A 500 18.67 -27.53 -0.84
CA SER A 500 19.76 -27.57 -1.84
C SER A 500 20.08 -26.18 -2.35
N LEU A 501 19.06 -25.38 -2.70
CA LEU A 501 19.27 -24.03 -3.21
C LEU A 501 19.74 -23.09 -2.09
N LEU A 502 19.20 -23.23 -0.88
CA LEU A 502 19.66 -22.49 0.29
C LEU A 502 21.13 -22.79 0.63
N ASP A 503 21.52 -24.07 0.61
CA ASP A 503 22.91 -24.52 0.80
C ASP A 503 23.82 -23.99 -0.30
N TRP A 504 23.37 -24.02 -1.55
CA TRP A 504 24.10 -23.49 -2.71
C TRP A 504 24.42 -22.00 -2.57
N PHE A 505 23.42 -21.15 -2.26
CA PHE A 505 23.65 -19.70 -2.09
C PHE A 505 24.72 -19.39 -1.05
N THR A 506 24.69 -20.08 0.08
CA THR A 506 25.65 -19.84 1.16
C THR A 506 27.05 -20.34 0.82
N LYS A 507 27.19 -21.52 0.20
CA LYS A 507 28.50 -22.07 -0.23
C LYS A 507 29.14 -21.28 -1.38
N GLU A 508 28.33 -20.67 -2.23
CA GLU A 508 28.83 -19.82 -3.33
C GLU A 508 29.32 -18.45 -2.86
N SER A 509 29.02 -18.08 -1.61
CA SER A 509 29.28 -16.75 -1.05
C SER A 509 30.35 -16.74 0.03
N PHE A 510 30.54 -17.87 0.70
CA PHE A 510 31.40 -18.03 1.87
C PHE A 510 32.24 -19.29 1.71
N ASP A 511 33.47 -19.27 2.21
CA ASP A 511 34.23 -20.50 2.41
C ASP A 511 33.60 -21.38 3.51
N GLU A 512 34.13 -22.58 3.75
CA GLU A 512 33.49 -23.52 4.68
C GLU A 512 33.37 -22.99 6.12
N GLU A 513 34.35 -22.22 6.60
CA GLU A 513 34.38 -21.67 7.95
C GLU A 513 33.44 -20.48 8.07
N GLU A 514 33.56 -19.52 7.15
CA GLU A 514 32.68 -18.36 7.06
C GLU A 514 31.21 -18.78 6.89
N ASN A 515 30.94 -19.82 6.10
CA ASN A 515 29.61 -20.33 5.86
C ASN A 515 29.01 -20.90 7.15
N ALA A 516 29.79 -21.65 7.93
CA ALA A 516 29.34 -22.15 9.23
C ALA A 516 28.99 -21.00 10.20
N VAL A 517 29.82 -19.95 10.23
CA VAL A 517 29.56 -18.74 11.02
C VAL A 517 28.30 -18.02 10.55
N PHE A 518 28.15 -17.82 9.24
CA PHE A 518 26.97 -17.17 8.65
C PHE A 518 25.69 -17.94 8.96
N ARG A 519 25.67 -19.27 8.78
CA ARG A 519 24.49 -20.10 9.06
C ARG A 519 24.06 -20.06 10.51
N ARG A 520 25.03 -20.08 11.43
CA ARG A 520 24.78 -19.88 12.86
C ARG A 520 24.19 -18.51 13.11
N TRP A 521 24.87 -17.45 12.64
CA TRP A 521 24.43 -16.07 12.80
C TRP A 521 23.00 -15.86 12.27
N ASN A 522 22.66 -16.47 11.13
CA ASN A 522 21.38 -16.27 10.47
C ASN A 522 20.22 -16.69 11.39
N ILE A 523 20.32 -17.85 12.07
CA ILE A 523 19.28 -18.31 13.00
C ILE A 523 19.39 -17.71 14.40
N THR A 524 20.58 -17.27 14.85
CA THR A 524 20.76 -16.65 16.18
C THR A 524 20.51 -15.15 16.18
N SER A 525 20.42 -14.52 15.01
CA SER A 525 20.02 -13.12 14.88
C SER A 525 18.60 -12.91 15.45
N SER A 526 18.25 -11.68 15.82
CA SER A 526 16.89 -11.36 16.29
C SER A 526 15.80 -11.79 15.30
N PHE A 527 16.04 -11.56 14.00
CA PHE A 527 15.16 -12.02 12.92
C PHE A 527 15.07 -13.54 12.84
N GLY A 528 16.21 -14.23 12.81
CA GLY A 528 16.25 -15.69 12.68
C GLY A 528 15.64 -16.40 13.88
N SER A 529 15.91 -15.91 15.08
CA SER A 529 15.35 -16.42 16.33
C SER A 529 13.83 -16.24 16.35
N GLY A 530 13.33 -15.05 15.98
CA GLY A 530 11.90 -14.80 15.82
C GLY A 530 11.25 -15.72 14.80
N PHE A 531 11.84 -15.89 13.62
CA PHE A 531 11.33 -16.81 12.60
C PHE A 531 11.33 -18.27 13.07
N CYS A 532 12.38 -18.71 13.77
CA CYS A 532 12.42 -20.05 14.37
C CYS A 532 11.29 -20.25 15.38
N PHE A 533 11.01 -19.23 16.20
CA PHE A 533 9.92 -19.27 17.16
C PHE A 533 8.54 -19.25 16.47
N ASP A 534 8.38 -18.51 15.38
CA ASP A 534 7.16 -18.52 14.57
C ASP A 534 6.88 -19.92 13.99
N LEU A 535 7.91 -20.63 13.52
CA LEU A 535 7.76 -22.02 13.06
C LEU A 535 7.29 -22.93 14.21
N LEU A 536 7.79 -22.70 15.42
CA LEU A 536 7.40 -23.45 16.61
C LEU A 536 5.93 -23.16 16.99
N LEU A 537 5.51 -21.89 16.95
CA LEU A 537 4.12 -21.47 17.16
C LEU A 537 3.16 -22.07 16.13
N GLN A 538 3.60 -22.20 14.87
CA GLN A 538 2.82 -22.74 13.75
C GLN A 538 2.82 -24.28 13.66
N ASN A 539 3.35 -24.99 14.64
CA ASN A 539 3.38 -26.45 14.65
C ASN A 539 4.23 -27.05 13.52
N LYS A 540 5.37 -26.41 13.20
CA LYS A 540 6.31 -26.83 12.15
C LYS A 540 7.63 -27.30 12.73
N GLU A 541 7.59 -28.13 13.78
CA GLU A 541 8.76 -28.62 14.52
C GLU A 541 9.73 -29.41 13.66
N VAL A 542 9.22 -30.22 12.72
CA VAL A 542 10.07 -30.99 11.78
C VAL A 542 10.89 -30.04 10.91
N LEU A 543 10.24 -29.01 10.36
CA LEU A 543 10.87 -27.99 9.54
C LEU A 543 11.90 -27.19 10.35
N LEU A 544 11.53 -26.74 11.55
CA LEU A 544 12.44 -26.04 12.46
C LEU A 544 13.67 -26.91 12.82
N ASN A 545 13.47 -28.20 13.08
CA ASN A 545 14.57 -29.11 13.39
C ASN A 545 15.50 -29.30 12.18
N ASN A 546 14.96 -29.36 10.96
CA ASN A 546 15.78 -29.38 9.74
C ASN A 546 16.57 -28.09 9.57
N LEU A 547 15.96 -26.93 9.85
CA LEU A 547 16.64 -25.64 9.82
C LEU A 547 17.79 -25.57 10.84
N ILE A 548 17.53 -25.99 12.09
CA ILE A 548 18.53 -26.05 13.16
C ILE A 548 19.69 -26.97 12.77
N ARG A 549 19.41 -28.13 12.18
CA ARG A 549 20.43 -29.08 11.70
C ARG A 549 21.24 -28.53 10.53
N TRP A 550 20.60 -27.81 9.62
CA TRP A 550 21.28 -27.13 8.51
C TRP A 550 22.21 -26.02 9.02
N SER A 551 21.81 -25.32 10.09
CA SER A 551 22.55 -24.19 10.65
C SER A 551 23.64 -24.53 11.65
N LEU A 552 23.46 -25.58 12.47
CA LEU A 552 24.34 -25.91 13.59
C LEU A 552 24.89 -27.34 13.45
N LYS A 553 26.23 -27.46 13.51
CA LYS A 553 26.95 -28.71 13.24
C LYS A 553 26.86 -29.70 14.40
N SER A 554 27.09 -29.25 15.65
CA SER A 554 27.13 -30.13 16.82
C SER A 554 25.79 -30.22 17.55
N GLU A 555 25.54 -31.36 18.19
CA GLU A 555 24.29 -31.56 18.95
C GLU A 555 24.21 -30.62 20.16
N ASP A 556 25.33 -30.34 20.81
CA ASP A 556 25.39 -29.40 21.95
C ASP A 556 25.03 -27.96 21.54
N GLU A 557 25.41 -27.53 20.33
CA GLU A 557 25.00 -26.23 19.80
C GLU A 557 23.49 -26.18 19.56
N ARG A 558 22.92 -27.26 19.03
CA ARG A 558 21.47 -27.36 18.79
C ARG A 558 20.68 -27.33 20.08
N LYS A 559 21.13 -28.08 21.10
CA LYS A 559 20.53 -28.06 22.44
C LYS A 559 20.58 -26.66 23.05
N ARG A 560 21.76 -26.02 23.07
CA ARG A 560 21.91 -24.65 23.58
C ARG A 560 21.06 -23.64 22.81
N PHE A 561 20.97 -23.75 21.49
CA PHE A 561 20.13 -22.88 20.68
C PHE A 561 18.65 -23.03 21.03
N LYS A 562 18.14 -24.28 21.12
CA LYS A 562 16.76 -24.56 21.50
C LYS A 562 16.41 -24.04 22.90
N HIS A 563 17.32 -24.23 23.86
CA HIS A 563 17.19 -23.64 25.19
C HIS A 563 17.08 -22.10 25.09
N ASN A 564 18.03 -21.45 24.42
CA ASN A 564 18.02 -19.98 24.28
C ASN A 564 16.80 -19.46 23.51
N LEU A 565 16.29 -20.22 22.54
CA LEU A 565 15.08 -19.90 21.80
C LEU A 565 13.88 -19.81 22.75
N MET A 566 13.78 -20.68 23.75
CA MET A 566 12.67 -20.65 24.71
C MET A 566 12.86 -19.61 25.81
N TYR A 567 14.11 -19.32 26.19
CA TYR A 567 14.42 -18.38 27.28
C TYR A 567 14.59 -16.92 26.84
N ALA A 568 14.42 -16.61 25.55
CA ALA A 568 14.45 -15.23 25.06
C ALA A 568 13.23 -14.44 25.56
N LEU A 569 13.44 -13.23 26.11
CA LEU A 569 12.37 -12.41 26.71
C LEU A 569 11.13 -12.25 25.80
N PRO A 570 11.25 -11.87 24.51
CA PRO A 570 10.07 -11.71 23.66
C PRO A 570 9.27 -13.01 23.46
N HIS A 571 9.92 -14.17 23.59
CA HIS A 571 9.29 -15.47 23.41
C HIS A 571 8.61 -15.95 24.70
N ILE A 572 9.16 -15.57 25.85
CA ILE A 572 8.51 -15.74 27.16
C ILE A 572 7.18 -14.98 27.18
N ASP A 573 7.17 -13.71 26.75
CA ASP A 573 5.95 -12.89 26.68
C ASP A 573 4.84 -13.53 25.83
N VAL A 574 5.22 -14.16 24.71
CA VAL A 574 4.26 -14.90 23.88
C VAL A 574 3.73 -16.15 24.61
N CYS A 575 4.58 -16.89 25.31
CA CYS A 575 4.11 -18.02 26.13
C CYS A 575 3.17 -17.58 27.26
N LEU A 576 3.48 -16.47 27.92
CA LEU A 576 2.64 -15.85 28.94
C LEU A 576 1.27 -15.44 28.36
N THR A 577 1.25 -14.89 27.15
CA THR A 577 0.02 -14.56 26.42
C THR A 577 -0.79 -15.81 26.05
N LEU A 578 -0.13 -16.88 25.59
CA LEU A 578 -0.81 -18.15 25.32
C LEU A 578 -1.41 -18.76 26.60
N ILE A 579 -0.74 -18.59 27.74
CA ILE A 579 -1.22 -19.05 29.04
C ILE A 579 -2.47 -18.28 29.49
N SER A 580 -2.49 -16.95 29.33
CA SER A 580 -3.70 -16.18 29.64
C SER A 580 -4.88 -16.53 28.74
N GLU A 581 -4.60 -16.96 27.50
CA GLU A 581 -5.60 -17.51 26.58
C GLU A 581 -5.96 -18.99 26.84
N ASP A 582 -5.52 -19.57 27.96
CA ASP A 582 -5.78 -20.98 28.34
C ASP A 582 -5.20 -22.03 27.37
N LYS A 583 -4.13 -21.68 26.63
CA LYS A 583 -3.46 -22.54 25.62
C LYS A 583 -2.23 -23.26 26.19
N PHE A 584 -2.36 -23.83 27.39
CA PHE A 584 -1.28 -24.55 28.08
C PHE A 584 -0.64 -25.67 27.24
N SER A 585 -1.44 -26.43 26.50
CA SER A 585 -0.97 -27.54 25.67
C SER A 585 -0.04 -27.08 24.55
N GLN A 586 -0.27 -25.88 24.00
CA GLN A 586 0.59 -25.30 22.98
C GLN A 586 1.96 -24.97 23.59
N VAL A 587 2.00 -24.28 24.74
CA VAL A 587 3.25 -23.96 25.46
C VAL A 587 4.00 -25.21 25.88
N GLU A 588 3.30 -26.22 26.41
CA GLU A 588 3.91 -27.48 26.84
C GLU A 588 4.58 -28.23 25.68
N ARG A 589 3.92 -28.27 24.52
CA ARG A 589 4.52 -28.83 23.32
C ARG A 589 5.76 -28.07 22.86
N MET A 590 5.75 -26.73 22.92
CA MET A 590 6.91 -25.90 22.59
C MET A 590 8.08 -26.17 23.54
N MET A 591 7.82 -26.26 24.84
CA MET A 591 8.82 -26.63 25.85
C MET A 591 9.38 -28.02 25.59
N ASN A 592 8.53 -29.02 25.35
CA ASN A 592 8.96 -30.39 25.06
C ASN A 592 9.84 -30.49 23.80
N PHE A 593 9.68 -29.58 22.84
CA PHE A 593 10.56 -29.53 21.66
C PHE A 593 11.92 -28.90 21.98
N CYS A 594 11.95 -27.90 22.87
CA CYS A 594 13.11 -27.05 23.12
C CYS A 594 13.97 -27.48 24.31
N LEU A 595 13.37 -28.06 25.34
CA LEU A 595 13.95 -28.24 26.67
C LEU A 595 13.96 -29.71 27.08
N GLU A 596 14.92 -30.11 27.90
CA GLU A 596 14.93 -31.43 28.54
C GLU A 596 13.94 -31.47 29.72
N ASN A 597 13.46 -32.66 30.10
CA ASN A 597 12.44 -32.81 31.15
C ASN A 597 12.78 -32.09 32.46
N THR A 598 14.06 -32.07 32.86
CA THR A 598 14.53 -31.36 34.06
C THR A 598 14.48 -29.85 33.92
N GLU A 599 14.67 -29.32 32.70
CA GLU A 599 14.63 -27.89 32.39
C GLU A 599 13.20 -27.37 32.24
N ILE A 600 12.26 -28.22 31.81
CA ILE A 600 10.84 -27.85 31.67
C ILE A 600 10.28 -27.38 33.01
N GLN A 601 10.55 -28.11 34.09
CA GLN A 601 10.06 -27.73 35.41
C GLN A 601 10.68 -26.42 35.89
N ILE A 602 11.98 -26.20 35.64
CA ILE A 602 12.66 -24.93 35.96
C ILE A 602 12.05 -23.77 35.17
N PHE A 603 11.74 -23.99 33.89
CA PHE A 603 11.11 -22.97 33.03
C PHE A 603 9.68 -22.65 33.49
N LYS A 604 8.89 -23.67 33.84
CA LYS A 604 7.55 -23.50 34.42
C LYS A 604 7.59 -22.67 35.71
N GLU A 605 8.55 -22.94 36.60
CA GLU A 605 8.76 -22.15 37.82
C GLU A 605 9.19 -20.72 37.51
N ARG A 606 10.00 -20.50 36.47
CA ARG A 606 10.35 -19.16 36.01
C ARG A 606 9.13 -18.38 35.52
N LEU A 607 8.30 -18.98 34.67
CA LEU A 607 7.06 -18.36 34.19
C LEU A 607 6.16 -17.94 35.36
N ALA A 608 6.05 -18.79 36.40
CA ALA A 608 5.23 -18.49 37.59
C ALA A 608 5.69 -17.24 38.35
N ASN A 609 6.95 -16.82 38.23
CA ASN A 609 7.48 -15.61 38.84
C ASN A 609 7.43 -14.38 37.90
N ASP A 610 6.72 -14.48 36.76
CA ASP A 610 6.66 -13.46 35.71
C ASP A 610 5.29 -12.74 35.68
N ASP A 611 5.17 -11.68 34.87
CA ASP A 611 4.05 -10.73 34.85
C ASP A 611 2.70 -11.35 34.46
N ALA A 612 2.66 -12.55 33.88
CA ALA A 612 1.39 -13.24 33.57
C ALA A 612 0.60 -13.55 34.83
N PHE A 613 1.27 -13.94 35.91
CA PHE A 613 0.61 -14.23 37.17
C PHE A 613 -0.12 -12.99 37.69
N TYR A 614 0.57 -11.85 37.67
CA TYR A 614 0.04 -10.54 38.03
C TYR A 614 -1.15 -10.15 37.13
N SER A 615 -1.00 -10.33 35.82
CA SER A 615 -2.02 -10.00 34.81
C SER A 615 -3.30 -10.82 34.96
N LEU A 616 -3.17 -12.14 35.20
CA LEU A 616 -4.32 -13.03 35.44
C LEU A 616 -5.11 -12.64 36.69
N ILE A 617 -4.42 -12.22 37.75
CA ILE A 617 -5.05 -11.71 38.98
C ILE A 617 -5.80 -10.40 38.67
N LEU A 618 -5.14 -9.43 38.03
CA LEU A 618 -5.75 -8.14 37.72
C LEU A 618 -6.95 -8.24 36.77
N ASN A 619 -6.95 -9.21 35.86
CA ASN A 619 -8.07 -9.48 34.94
C ASN A 619 -9.16 -10.36 35.54
N HIS A 620 -9.07 -10.73 36.83
CA HIS A 620 -10.05 -11.55 37.55
C HIS A 620 -10.22 -12.97 36.98
N GLU A 621 -9.21 -13.51 36.30
CA GLU A 621 -9.26 -14.82 35.64
C GLU A 621 -8.88 -15.99 36.58
N TRP A 622 -9.51 -16.05 37.75
CA TRP A 622 -9.16 -17.00 38.82
C TRP A 622 -9.15 -18.48 38.40
N ALA A 623 -10.02 -18.87 37.47
CA ALA A 623 -10.07 -20.24 36.96
C ALA A 623 -8.85 -20.58 36.10
N VAL A 624 -8.36 -19.63 35.28
CA VAL A 624 -7.13 -19.77 34.50
C VAL A 624 -5.92 -19.72 35.44
N LEU A 625 -5.92 -18.80 36.41
CA LEU A 625 -4.88 -18.68 37.43
C LEU A 625 -4.67 -19.99 38.22
N ASN A 626 -5.76 -20.64 38.67
CA ASN A 626 -5.67 -21.92 39.37
C ASN A 626 -5.04 -23.01 38.51
N ARG A 627 -5.46 -23.10 37.24
CA ARG A 627 -4.87 -24.06 36.29
C ARG A 627 -3.42 -23.72 36.00
N TYR A 628 -3.08 -22.45 35.87
CA TYR A 628 -1.72 -21.99 35.63
C TYR A 628 -0.77 -22.38 36.76
N VAL A 629 -1.13 -22.08 38.00
CA VAL A 629 -0.31 -22.42 39.17
C VAL A 629 -0.21 -23.93 39.35
N ALA A 630 -1.31 -24.67 39.19
CA ALA A 630 -1.28 -26.13 39.22
C ALA A 630 -0.44 -26.73 38.07
N TRP A 631 -0.40 -26.07 36.91
CA TRP A 631 0.43 -26.49 35.78
C TRP A 631 1.91 -26.21 36.00
N CYS A 632 2.25 -25.12 36.70
CA CYS A 632 3.63 -24.72 37.02
C CYS A 632 4.27 -25.55 38.13
N PHE A 633 3.49 -26.02 39.11
CA PHE A 633 4.01 -26.68 40.31
C PHE A 633 3.44 -28.10 40.46
N GLU A 634 4.32 -29.08 40.64
CA GLU A 634 3.96 -30.50 40.68
C GLU A 634 3.20 -30.93 41.96
N SER A 635 3.25 -30.13 43.03
CA SER A 635 2.65 -30.49 44.31
C SER A 635 1.96 -29.30 45.00
N GLU A 636 0.91 -29.60 45.75
CA GLU A 636 0.17 -28.62 46.53
C GLU A 636 1.07 -27.89 47.55
N GLU A 637 2.06 -28.59 48.12
CA GLU A 637 3.03 -27.97 49.04
C GLU A 637 3.87 -26.88 48.36
N LYS A 638 4.31 -27.12 47.12
CA LYS A 638 5.04 -26.12 46.31
C LYS A 638 4.13 -24.93 45.97
N ILE A 639 2.87 -25.18 45.65
CA ILE A 639 1.86 -24.13 45.39
C ILE A 639 1.66 -23.24 46.62
N VAL A 640 1.42 -23.83 47.79
CA VAL A 640 1.25 -23.10 49.04
C VAL A 640 2.50 -22.27 49.38
N LYS A 641 3.69 -22.85 49.20
CA LYS A 641 4.96 -22.14 49.41
C LYS A 641 5.12 -20.97 48.44
N PHE A 642 4.76 -21.16 47.17
CA PHE A 642 4.77 -20.11 46.15
C PHE A 642 3.80 -18.98 46.50
N LYS A 643 2.52 -19.30 46.79
CA LYS A 643 1.50 -18.32 47.18
C LYS A 643 1.96 -17.46 48.35
N LYS A 644 2.49 -18.08 49.41
CA LYS A 644 3.03 -17.36 50.59
C LYS A 644 4.20 -16.45 50.24
N LYS A 645 5.15 -16.94 49.42
CA LYS A 645 6.29 -16.14 48.97
C LYS A 645 5.84 -14.94 48.14
N TYR A 646 4.97 -15.18 47.15
CA TYR A 646 4.46 -14.13 46.26
C TYR A 646 3.68 -13.07 47.05
N PHE A 647 2.78 -13.50 47.94
CA PHE A 647 2.02 -12.62 48.82
C PHE A 647 2.92 -11.72 49.67
N SER A 648 4.03 -12.25 50.19
CA SER A 648 4.96 -11.46 51.01
C SER A 648 5.73 -10.38 50.24
N GLY A 649 5.82 -10.49 48.91
CA GLY A 649 6.43 -9.48 48.04
C GLY A 649 5.39 -8.52 47.48
N ASP A 650 4.57 -9.01 46.54
CA ASP A 650 3.71 -8.19 45.68
C ASP A 650 2.23 -8.18 46.14
N GLY A 651 1.91 -8.89 47.22
CA GLY A 651 0.53 -9.02 47.71
C GLY A 651 -0.10 -7.69 48.10
N VAL A 652 0.68 -6.75 48.65
CA VAL A 652 0.23 -5.40 49.01
C VAL A 652 -0.13 -4.58 47.76
N ASP A 653 0.70 -4.64 46.72
CA ASP A 653 0.51 -3.88 45.48
C ASP A 653 -0.70 -4.39 44.68
N LEU A 654 -0.88 -5.72 44.59
CA LEU A 654 -2.06 -6.33 43.98
C LEU A 654 -3.34 -5.96 44.73
N TYR A 655 -3.27 -6.05 46.05
CA TYR A 655 -4.40 -5.72 46.90
C TYR A 655 -4.77 -4.24 46.77
N PHE A 656 -3.78 -3.33 46.76
CA PHE A 656 -3.98 -1.91 46.47
C PHE A 656 -4.72 -1.71 45.15
N HIS A 657 -4.34 -2.45 44.09
CA HIS A 657 -4.99 -2.37 42.78
C HIS A 657 -6.49 -2.72 42.82
N PHE A 658 -6.87 -3.83 43.48
CA PHE A 658 -8.28 -4.22 43.60
C PHE A 658 -9.12 -3.24 44.39
N VAL A 659 -8.54 -2.80 45.50
CA VAL A 659 -9.08 -1.80 46.41
C VAL A 659 -9.40 -0.51 45.68
N PHE A 660 -8.43 -0.04 44.90
CA PHE A 660 -8.48 1.26 44.26
C PHE A 660 -9.50 1.30 43.14
N ARG A 661 -9.57 0.23 42.35
CA ARG A 661 -10.55 0.11 41.26
C ARG A 661 -11.94 -0.30 41.73
N GLU A 662 -12.19 -0.24 43.05
CA GLU A 662 -13.46 -0.57 43.69
C GLU A 662 -13.95 -2.00 43.41
N HIS A 663 -13.04 -2.94 43.12
CA HIS A 663 -13.36 -4.35 42.86
C HIS A 663 -13.51 -5.15 44.17
N LEU A 664 -14.37 -4.70 45.07
CA LEU A 664 -14.53 -5.27 46.42
C LEU A 664 -14.94 -6.75 46.44
N TYR A 665 -15.62 -7.24 45.40
CA TYR A 665 -15.95 -8.66 45.28
C TYR A 665 -14.71 -9.53 44.97
N GLU A 666 -13.78 -8.99 44.19
CA GLU A 666 -12.58 -9.68 43.73
C GLU A 666 -11.53 -9.75 44.85
N VAL A 667 -11.54 -8.79 45.76
CA VAL A 667 -10.80 -8.85 47.03
C VAL A 667 -11.13 -10.11 47.84
N GLN A 668 -12.40 -10.50 47.94
CA GLN A 668 -12.77 -11.69 48.73
C GLN A 668 -12.19 -12.95 48.08
N LYS A 669 -12.26 -13.04 46.76
CA LYS A 669 -11.62 -14.13 46.00
C LYS A 669 -10.11 -14.10 46.16
N PHE A 670 -9.48 -12.93 46.17
CA PHE A 670 -8.06 -12.77 46.44
C PHE A 670 -7.68 -13.32 47.81
N TYR A 671 -8.42 -12.98 48.87
CA TYR A 671 -8.18 -13.53 50.21
C TYR A 671 -8.33 -15.05 50.25
N GLN A 672 -9.39 -15.57 49.64
CA GLN A 672 -9.64 -17.01 49.54
C GLN A 672 -8.53 -17.71 48.76
N TRP A 673 -8.06 -17.10 47.67
CA TRP A 673 -7.06 -17.70 46.80
C TRP A 673 -5.69 -17.81 47.46
N PHE A 674 -5.30 -16.80 48.26
CA PHE A 674 -4.07 -16.81 49.04
C PHE A 674 -4.19 -17.52 50.41
N ASP A 675 -5.37 -18.06 50.74
CA ASP A 675 -5.67 -18.73 52.01
C ASP A 675 -5.29 -17.86 53.24
N LEU A 676 -5.60 -16.56 53.20
CA LEU A 676 -5.22 -15.62 54.25
C LEU A 676 -6.08 -15.79 55.50
N SER A 677 -5.43 -15.84 56.67
CA SER A 677 -6.09 -15.76 57.97
C SER A 677 -6.72 -14.38 58.22
N PRO A 678 -7.73 -14.26 59.10
CA PRO A 678 -8.28 -12.96 59.49
C PRO A 678 -7.22 -11.97 59.97
N GLU A 679 -6.20 -12.43 60.71
CA GLU A 679 -5.09 -11.62 61.18
C GLU A 679 -4.21 -11.11 60.03
N GLU A 680 -3.93 -11.96 59.04
CA GLU A 680 -3.19 -11.58 57.82
C GLU A 680 -3.97 -10.61 56.95
N ILE A 681 -5.29 -10.76 56.84
CA ILE A 681 -6.17 -9.84 56.12
C ILE A 681 -6.15 -8.46 56.77
N GLU A 682 -6.28 -8.38 58.09
CA GLU A 682 -6.25 -7.12 58.82
C GLU A 682 -4.86 -6.47 58.77
N LYS A 683 -3.80 -7.27 58.81
CA LYS A 683 -2.45 -6.78 58.57
C LYS A 683 -2.30 -6.22 57.15
N LEU A 684 -2.75 -6.93 56.11
CA LEU A 684 -2.68 -6.49 54.72
C LEU A 684 -3.43 -5.18 54.48
N LYS A 685 -4.66 -5.07 55.00
CA LYS A 685 -5.44 -3.82 54.97
C LYS A 685 -4.67 -2.64 55.52
N LYS A 686 -4.06 -2.84 56.69
CA LYS A 686 -3.23 -1.84 57.34
C LYS A 686 -2.00 -1.53 56.49
N ASP A 687 -1.19 -2.53 56.16
CA ASP A 687 0.05 -2.36 55.40
C ASP A 687 -0.20 -1.64 54.05
N THR A 688 -1.33 -1.91 53.41
CA THR A 688 -1.75 -1.24 52.18
C THR A 688 -2.06 0.22 52.41
N VAL A 689 -2.93 0.57 53.37
CA VAL A 689 -3.29 1.98 53.62
C VAL A 689 -2.07 2.82 54.03
N PHE A 690 -1.11 2.21 54.71
CA PHE A 690 0.13 2.85 55.11
C PHE A 690 1.27 2.67 54.09
N SER A 691 1.02 2.04 52.93
CA SER A 691 2.02 1.91 51.88
C SER A 691 2.33 3.27 51.28
N PHE A 692 3.55 3.45 50.78
CA PHE A 692 3.96 4.70 50.16
C PHE A 692 3.07 5.06 48.97
N GLN A 693 2.70 4.09 48.11
CA GLN A 693 1.82 4.38 46.96
C GLN A 693 0.42 4.82 47.40
N SER A 694 -0.15 4.19 48.43
CA SER A 694 -1.46 4.60 48.96
C SER A 694 -1.43 5.99 49.58
N VAL A 695 -0.39 6.28 50.37
CA VAL A 695 -0.19 7.58 50.99
C VAL A 695 -0.03 8.66 49.93
N ASP A 696 0.84 8.45 48.95
CA ASP A 696 1.09 9.39 47.85
C ASP A 696 -0.18 9.65 47.04
N TYR A 697 -0.92 8.59 46.70
CA TYR A 697 -2.19 8.73 46.00
C TYR A 697 -3.23 9.54 46.78
N ILE A 698 -3.41 9.23 48.07
CA ILE A 698 -4.39 9.92 48.92
C ILE A 698 -3.98 11.38 49.12
N LEU A 699 -2.68 11.67 49.26
CA LEU A 699 -2.18 13.05 49.29
C LEU A 699 -2.54 13.78 47.99
N GLY A 700 -2.29 13.17 46.83
CA GLY A 700 -2.69 13.72 45.53
C GLY A 700 -4.18 14.05 45.49
N LEU A 701 -5.04 13.16 45.99
CA LEU A 701 -6.47 13.42 46.08
C LEU A 701 -6.84 14.55 47.04
N LEU A 702 -6.17 14.66 48.19
CA LEU A 702 -6.38 15.75 49.15
C LEU A 702 -6.05 17.12 48.53
N TYR A 703 -5.01 17.19 47.70
CA TYR A 703 -4.67 18.39 46.94
C TYR A 703 -5.64 18.65 45.78
N SER A 704 -6.23 17.60 45.20
CA SER A 704 -7.19 17.70 44.09
C SER A 704 -8.63 18.02 44.52
N MET A 705 -9.52 18.29 43.57
CA MET A 705 -10.98 18.40 43.80
C MET A 705 -11.72 17.06 43.66
N GLU A 706 -11.01 15.96 43.44
CA GLU A 706 -11.60 14.64 43.23
C GLU A 706 -12.11 14.03 44.55
N PRO A 707 -13.16 13.18 44.50
CA PRO A 707 -13.69 12.54 45.69
C PRO A 707 -12.66 11.59 46.32
N LEU A 708 -12.54 11.64 47.64
CA LEU A 708 -11.70 10.71 48.41
C LEU A 708 -12.31 9.30 48.42
N PRO A 709 -11.51 8.22 48.42
CA PRO A 709 -11.98 6.84 48.45
C PRO A 709 -12.45 6.46 49.86
N VAL A 710 -13.51 7.11 50.35
CA VAL A 710 -14.01 6.98 51.73
C VAL A 710 -14.42 5.54 52.05
N VAL A 711 -15.03 4.82 51.09
CA VAL A 711 -15.45 3.41 51.27
C VAL A 711 -14.25 2.51 51.54
N LEU A 712 -13.15 2.70 50.82
CA LEU A 712 -11.90 2.00 51.06
C LEU A 712 -11.36 2.30 52.46
N LEU A 713 -11.25 3.58 52.82
CA LEU A 713 -10.69 3.96 54.12
C LEU A 713 -11.55 3.44 55.29
N LEU A 714 -12.87 3.43 55.15
CA LEU A 714 -13.77 2.79 56.12
C LEU A 714 -13.52 1.29 56.23
N TRP A 715 -13.25 0.64 55.11
CA TRP A 715 -13.07 -0.80 55.08
C TRP A 715 -11.72 -1.25 55.63
N SER A 716 -10.66 -0.45 55.43
CA SER A 716 -9.30 -0.76 55.90
C SER A 716 -8.98 -0.22 57.29
N LEU A 717 -9.60 0.86 57.74
CA LEU A 717 -9.34 1.47 59.05
C LEU A 717 -10.41 1.05 60.05
N GLN A 718 -10.17 -0.07 60.74
CA GLN A 718 -11.17 -0.70 61.61
C GLN A 718 -11.37 -0.02 62.96
N ASP A 719 -10.33 0.62 63.51
CA ASP A 719 -10.38 1.18 64.86
C ASP A 719 -9.88 2.62 64.94
N LYS A 720 -10.30 3.31 66.01
CA LYS A 720 -9.97 4.72 66.26
C LYS A 720 -8.47 4.97 66.32
N LYS A 721 -7.68 4.04 66.85
CA LYS A 721 -6.23 4.22 66.98
C LYS A 721 -5.58 4.20 65.59
N VAL A 722 -5.94 3.24 64.74
CA VAL A 722 -5.40 3.13 63.38
C VAL A 722 -5.80 4.33 62.52
N ILE A 723 -7.04 4.83 62.65
CA ILE A 723 -7.47 6.08 61.97
C ILE A 723 -6.60 7.27 62.40
N GLN A 724 -6.30 7.40 63.68
CA GLN A 724 -5.46 8.48 64.19
C GLN A 724 -3.99 8.33 63.79
N ASP A 725 -3.48 7.10 63.74
CA ASP A 725 -2.13 6.82 63.23
C ASP A 725 -2.03 7.18 61.74
N PHE A 726 -3.04 6.83 60.94
CA PHE A 726 -3.12 7.19 59.52
C PHE A 726 -3.15 8.71 59.31
N LYS A 727 -3.95 9.42 60.11
CA LYS A 727 -3.97 10.89 60.13
C LYS A 727 -2.58 11.47 60.39
N LYS A 728 -1.88 10.98 61.42
CA LYS A 728 -0.52 11.44 61.76
C LYS A 728 0.46 11.17 60.62
N THR A 729 0.38 10.01 59.98
CA THR A 729 1.19 9.68 58.80
C THR A 729 0.97 10.70 57.70
N LEU A 730 -0.27 10.94 57.26
CA LEU A 730 -0.56 11.94 56.22
C LEU A 730 -0.13 13.35 56.62
N GLN A 731 -0.39 13.77 57.86
CA GLN A 731 0.04 15.08 58.39
C GLN A 731 1.56 15.25 58.34
N SER A 732 2.33 14.18 58.54
CA SER A 732 3.79 14.24 58.46
C SER A 732 4.34 14.52 57.05
N TYR A 733 3.53 14.34 56.01
CA TYR A 733 3.85 14.69 54.62
C TYR A 733 3.33 16.09 54.23
N LEU A 734 2.43 16.68 55.02
CA LEU A 734 1.84 18.01 54.81
C LEU A 734 2.65 19.08 55.55
N THR A 735 3.92 19.29 55.17
CA THR A 735 4.86 20.09 55.97
C THR A 735 5.03 21.55 55.52
N ASP A 736 4.49 21.97 54.38
CA ASP A 736 4.63 23.36 53.91
C ASP A 736 3.45 24.26 54.32
N ASP A 737 3.71 25.57 54.45
CA ASP A 737 2.70 26.53 54.92
C ASP A 737 1.86 27.12 53.76
N SER A 738 1.79 26.40 52.62
CA SER A 738 1.07 26.84 51.44
C SER A 738 -0.45 26.81 51.65
N ASN A 739 -1.19 27.60 50.86
CA ASN A 739 -2.65 27.56 50.88
C ASN A 739 -3.20 26.20 50.46
N GLU A 740 -2.50 25.48 49.58
CA GLU A 740 -2.85 24.14 49.12
C GLU A 740 -2.72 23.12 50.27
N THR A 741 -1.65 23.21 51.06
CA THR A 741 -1.46 22.33 52.23
C THR A 741 -2.49 22.60 53.32
N LYS A 742 -2.83 23.86 53.60
CA LYS A 742 -3.94 24.20 54.53
C LYS A 742 -5.28 23.61 54.07
N MET A 743 -5.55 23.63 52.76
CA MET A 743 -6.75 23.01 52.20
C MET A 743 -6.71 21.48 52.32
N ALA A 744 -5.56 20.84 52.04
CA ALA A 744 -5.37 19.41 52.20
C ALA A 744 -5.52 18.97 53.66
N GLU A 745 -4.97 19.72 54.62
CA GLU A 745 -5.15 19.50 56.06
C GLU A 745 -6.60 19.60 56.49
N TYR A 746 -7.34 20.59 55.99
CA TYR A 746 -8.77 20.75 56.25
C TYR A 746 -9.58 19.55 55.73
N LYS A 747 -9.31 19.12 54.48
CA LYS A 747 -9.93 17.92 53.90
C LYS A 747 -9.57 16.65 54.67
N LEU A 748 -8.31 16.50 55.10
CA LEU A 748 -7.87 15.39 55.92
C LEU A 748 -8.60 15.36 57.27
N HIS A 749 -8.77 16.51 57.91
CA HIS A 749 -9.54 16.61 59.14
C HIS A 749 -11.00 16.18 58.94
N GLY A 750 -11.66 16.70 57.89
CA GLY A 750 -13.02 16.32 57.53
C GLY A 750 -13.17 14.83 57.21
N LEU A 751 -12.19 14.25 56.49
CA LEU A 751 -12.14 12.83 56.19
C LEU A 751 -12.07 11.99 57.46
N VAL A 752 -11.18 12.33 58.40
CA VAL A 752 -11.01 11.58 59.66
C VAL A 752 -12.28 11.64 60.51
N GLU A 753 -12.90 12.82 60.65
CA GLU A 753 -14.16 12.97 61.39
C GLU A 753 -15.30 12.17 60.74
N LEU A 754 -15.37 12.16 59.41
CA LEU A 754 -16.32 11.35 58.67
C LEU A 754 -16.11 9.85 58.92
N LEU A 755 -14.87 9.36 58.86
CA LEU A 755 -14.52 7.96 59.11
C LEU A 755 -14.88 7.53 60.54
N LEU A 756 -14.56 8.36 61.55
CA LEU A 756 -14.89 8.10 62.95
C LEU A 756 -16.42 8.09 63.20
N SER A 757 -17.14 9.01 62.56
CA SER A 757 -18.60 9.11 62.64
C SER A 757 -19.27 7.88 62.05
N LEU A 758 -18.90 7.49 60.83
CA LEU A 758 -19.49 6.33 60.13
C LEU A 758 -19.19 5.00 60.83
N LYS A 759 -18.10 4.90 61.58
CA LYS A 759 -17.79 3.74 62.44
C LYS A 759 -18.45 3.78 63.83
N GLY A 760 -19.20 4.84 64.15
CA GLY A 760 -19.84 5.02 65.47
C GLY A 760 -18.83 5.27 66.61
N MET A 761 -17.62 5.73 66.29
CA MET A 761 -16.52 5.92 67.26
C MET A 761 -16.44 7.34 67.83
N ASN A 762 -17.39 8.22 67.46
CA ASN A 762 -17.47 9.57 67.98
C ASN A 762 -18.12 9.59 69.38
N SER A 763 -17.27 9.66 70.40
CA SER A 763 -17.63 9.73 71.81
C SER A 763 -18.15 11.10 72.26
N LYS A 764 -18.63 11.97 71.36
CA LYS A 764 -18.89 13.40 71.65
C LYS A 764 -20.21 13.98 71.10
N VAL A 765 -21.16 13.16 70.67
CA VAL A 765 -22.46 13.69 70.16
C VAL A 765 -23.54 13.79 71.26
N SER A 766 -23.25 13.50 72.53
CA SER A 766 -24.25 13.61 73.61
C SER A 766 -24.34 14.98 74.32
N ASP A 767 -23.54 15.99 73.97
CA ASP A 767 -23.53 17.27 74.73
C ASP A 767 -23.64 18.57 73.89
N ILE A 768 -24.21 18.52 72.67
CA ILE A 768 -24.52 19.75 71.91
C ILE A 768 -26.00 19.78 71.52
N SER A 769 -26.85 19.87 72.53
CA SER A 769 -28.12 20.59 72.45
C SER A 769 -27.94 21.91 73.19
N GLY A 770 -27.35 22.91 72.52
CA GLY A 770 -27.13 24.22 73.15
C GLY A 770 -26.11 25.11 72.44
N GLN A 771 -26.32 25.41 71.16
CA GLN A 771 -26.26 26.75 70.54
C GLN A 771 -26.34 26.67 69.01
#